data_AF-A0A6M8VMK2-F1
#
_entry.id   AF-A0A6M8VMK2-F1
#
_cell.length_a   1.000
_cell.length_b   1.000
_cell.length_c   1.000
_cell.angle_alpha   90.00
_cell.angle_beta   90.00
_cell.angle_gamma   90.00
#
_symmetry.space_group_name_H-M   'P 1'
#
loop_
_entity.id
_entity.type
_entity.pdbx_description
1 polymer ?
#
loop_
_entity_poly.entity_id
_entity_poly.type
_entity_poly.pdbx_seq_one_letter_code
_entity_poly.pdbx_strand_id
1 'polypeptide(L)'
;MTQHAKYLLKQQLKPTMAPLSAAVSLALGASGLQAATITVDTLDDGSLAGQCTLRDAVAAANADTAVSGCTAGSGADEIVFDSSLSGTLLLTEATLLLVQSEITITGPGATEITISGNDTTRILGVNPGASMSLTGLTLTDGYVNDPYGGAAVAAIFGASVALGDCVITGNNAGSSAYGGAVSAIYSSLSVNNCRFESNSVGAILRGGVPATGQAGGALLAFGSPSLVVENSQFYYNTAGQTGGAIAVFGTVDALIEGATINDNGATFGGGLAFGDSATASIADSIISGNDAAAGGGIAIGAQASITVSGSSVSSNQAAYDGGGLLVGSTYGGVVVPEPNAFGSGRGLSTALYGPGSAVLTDVDVVFNQSSRYGGGAAVKYDYSELGAIYSVFAYNQISGGGGGPIRQAGSFAELRGDGGGSYGGGGAVAAFSDGEARLYYDTLLVGNTAYTGAGGGGLAFDGGSIGLYESTVALNQAGTGGGLQAGLLPTPVAAKTGSMPDRGITSGGLVLATYGTIAANQASQGGGGILSLYGGIAAAGYSIISDNSAPASGGAGTYGGELLVKYSTVTNNQANYNGGGIYMVSPGCYFASVSGSIIAGNSANYGGGAYVGECGASIGYSTFVDNTAIVAGGLMVAGPPGSPPQLTNVTITGNEAETAGGLLAGGIVADFITVSHNVATGPTGPVEPGGIQLQGIAQPGGAVLDSAVTDVTVENSIFSDNTGPYGALDLAIIGGGNRYLDYSLIQAPAAGLPAGSGNITGYSAQLEALAGNGGPTPTRALAETSPAIDAANPVTSVSHDQRTAPFPRAFNGRADMGAYEFFIDGVFSDRFEQP
;
A
#
# COMPACT_ATOMS: atom_id res chain seq x y z
N MET A 1 -21.73 16.42 -2.24
CA MET A 1 -22.83 15.85 -1.41
C MET A 1 -22.25 15.46 -0.06
N THR A 2 -22.71 16.09 1.03
CA THR A 2 -22.20 15.88 2.39
C THR A 2 -22.56 14.49 2.95
N GLN A 3 -21.69 13.90 3.78
CA GLN A 3 -21.81 12.54 4.35
C GLN A 3 -23.19 12.22 4.96
N HIS A 4 -23.89 13.21 5.53
CA HIS A 4 -25.21 13.04 6.11
C HIS A 4 -26.30 12.73 5.05
N ALA A 5 -26.15 13.28 3.83
CA ALA A 5 -27.06 13.01 2.71
C ALA A 5 -26.82 11.61 2.11
N LYS A 6 -25.58 11.10 2.11
CA LYS A 6 -25.27 9.72 1.67
C LYS A 6 -25.77 8.66 2.67
N TYR A 7 -25.75 8.95 3.97
CA TYR A 7 -26.32 8.05 5.00
C TYR A 7 -27.84 7.94 4.88
N LEU A 8 -28.54 9.05 4.65
CA LEU A 8 -30.00 9.05 4.42
C LEU A 8 -30.36 8.43 3.07
N LEU A 9 -29.54 8.60 2.03
CA LEU A 9 -29.73 7.94 0.74
C LEU A 9 -29.43 6.42 0.81
N LYS A 10 -28.44 5.97 1.60
CA LYS A 10 -28.19 4.54 1.89
C LYS A 10 -29.34 3.92 2.71
N GLN A 11 -29.98 4.67 3.62
CA GLN A 11 -31.21 4.18 4.29
C GLN A 11 -32.43 4.12 3.35
N GLN A 12 -32.47 4.94 2.30
CA GLN A 12 -33.56 4.96 1.31
C GLN A 12 -33.32 4.06 0.08
N LEU A 13 -32.12 3.50 -0.10
CA LEU A 13 -31.73 2.63 -1.20
C LEU A 13 -31.44 1.18 -0.78
N LYS A 14 -32.04 0.68 0.33
CA LYS A 14 -32.08 -0.76 0.54
C LYS A 14 -32.85 -1.40 -0.62
N PRO A 15 -32.26 -2.28 -1.43
CA PRO A 15 -33.05 -3.12 -2.31
C PRO A 15 -33.88 -4.04 -1.41
N THR A 16 -35.20 -3.86 -1.42
CA THR A 16 -36.11 -4.89 -0.93
C THR A 16 -36.04 -6.05 -1.92
N MET A 17 -35.09 -6.96 -1.73
CA MET A 17 -35.22 -8.31 -2.26
C MET A 17 -36.33 -8.98 -1.45
N ALA A 18 -37.55 -8.93 -2.00
CA ALA A 18 -38.58 -9.86 -1.60
C ALA A 18 -38.12 -11.29 -1.97
N PRO A 19 -38.34 -12.29 -1.11
CA PRO A 19 -38.02 -13.66 -1.46
C PRO A 19 -38.96 -14.07 -2.61
N LEU A 20 -38.40 -14.38 -3.77
CA LEU A 20 -39.16 -15.02 -4.84
C LEU A 20 -39.26 -16.52 -4.53
N SER A 21 -39.99 -16.84 -3.47
CA SER A 21 -40.33 -18.20 -3.04
C SER A 21 -41.83 -18.28 -2.78
N ALA A 22 -42.64 -17.96 -3.79
CA ALA A 22 -44.06 -18.30 -3.83
C ALA A 22 -44.59 -18.22 -5.27
N ALA A 23 -45.24 -19.30 -5.71
CA ALA A 23 -45.99 -19.45 -6.98
C ALA A 23 -45.25 -19.95 -8.23
N VAL A 24 -44.76 -21.20 -8.17
CA VAL A 24 -45.10 -22.19 -9.22
C VAL A 24 -45.62 -23.44 -8.52
N SER A 25 -46.86 -23.37 -8.06
CA SER A 25 -47.66 -24.51 -7.62
C SER A 25 -49.08 -24.24 -8.07
N LEU A 26 -49.41 -24.73 -9.27
CA LEU A 26 -50.72 -25.03 -9.86
C LEU A 26 -50.54 -24.97 -11.38
N ALA A 27 -50.68 -26.02 -12.19
CA ALA A 27 -50.94 -27.43 -12.00
C ALA A 27 -50.71 -28.07 -13.37
N LEU A 28 -50.13 -29.28 -13.42
CA LEU A 28 -50.46 -30.33 -14.39
C LEU A 28 -49.79 -31.65 -13.96
N GLY A 29 -50.48 -32.35 -13.04
CA GLY A 29 -50.55 -33.81 -12.99
C GLY A 29 -49.28 -34.63 -12.74
N ALA A 30 -48.82 -34.69 -11.50
CA ALA A 30 -48.26 -35.92 -10.94
C ALA A 30 -48.75 -36.05 -9.49
N SER A 31 -49.33 -37.20 -9.18
CA SER A 31 -49.81 -37.59 -7.84
C SER A 31 -48.70 -37.48 -6.79
N GLY A 32 -49.09 -37.10 -5.57
CA GLY A 32 -48.24 -36.62 -4.48
C GLY A 32 -46.93 -37.37 -4.22
N LEU A 33 -45.84 -36.61 -4.16
CA LEU A 33 -44.71 -36.89 -3.30
C LEU A 33 -44.76 -35.86 -2.17
N GLN A 34 -45.31 -36.26 -1.03
CA GLN A 34 -45.03 -35.57 0.22
C GLN A 34 -43.75 -36.22 0.77
N ALA A 35 -42.73 -35.43 1.04
CA ALA A 35 -41.51 -35.89 1.73
C ALA A 35 -41.88 -36.72 2.96
N ALA A 36 -41.28 -37.89 3.16
CA ALA A 36 -41.53 -38.65 4.38
C ALA A 36 -40.75 -38.01 5.53
N THR A 37 -41.43 -37.83 6.67
CA THR A 37 -40.78 -37.40 7.92
C THR A 37 -40.42 -38.65 8.73
N ILE A 38 -39.14 -38.84 9.02
CA ILE A 38 -38.60 -39.93 9.83
C ILE A 38 -38.14 -39.34 11.17
N THR A 39 -38.69 -39.83 12.28
CA THR A 39 -38.39 -39.31 13.62
C THR A 39 -37.40 -40.21 14.34
N VAL A 40 -36.21 -39.69 14.64
CA VAL A 40 -35.21 -40.33 15.51
C VAL A 40 -35.69 -40.23 16.96
N ASP A 41 -35.78 -41.37 17.65
CA ASP A 41 -36.36 -41.46 19.00
C ASP A 41 -35.37 -41.95 20.08
N THR A 42 -34.10 -42.16 19.70
CA THR A 42 -33.01 -42.51 20.62
C THR A 42 -31.68 -41.85 20.22
N LEU A 43 -30.80 -41.66 21.20
CA LEU A 43 -29.41 -41.17 21.02
C LEU A 43 -28.40 -42.31 20.87
N ASP A 44 -28.84 -43.57 20.81
CA ASP A 44 -27.98 -44.70 20.50
C ASP A 44 -27.57 -44.67 19.01
N ASP A 45 -26.31 -44.99 18.68
CA ASP A 45 -25.82 -45.03 17.28
C ASP A 45 -26.21 -46.33 16.55
N GLY A 46 -26.00 -47.47 17.20
CA GLY A 46 -26.23 -48.80 16.61
C GLY A 46 -27.72 -49.08 16.33
N SER A 47 -28.00 -49.95 15.36
CA SER A 47 -29.38 -50.33 15.04
C SER A 47 -30.02 -51.11 16.19
N LEU A 48 -31.17 -50.62 16.68
CA LEU A 48 -31.88 -51.18 17.83
C LEU A 48 -33.29 -51.61 17.44
N ALA A 49 -33.65 -52.86 17.74
CA ALA A 49 -34.96 -53.39 17.39
C ALA A 49 -36.07 -52.58 18.06
N GLY A 50 -36.94 -51.98 17.25
CA GLY A 50 -38.09 -51.21 17.69
C GLY A 50 -37.82 -49.75 18.07
N GLN A 51 -36.58 -49.25 17.90
CA GLN A 51 -36.24 -47.83 18.01
C GLN A 51 -35.73 -47.32 16.67
N CYS A 52 -35.90 -46.02 16.42
CA CYS A 52 -35.39 -45.34 15.24
C CYS A 52 -34.14 -44.53 15.60
N THR A 53 -32.96 -45.09 15.33
CA THR A 53 -31.69 -44.37 15.49
C THR A 53 -31.42 -43.45 14.30
N LEU A 54 -30.50 -42.50 14.45
CA LEU A 54 -30.08 -41.65 13.31
C LEU A 54 -29.56 -42.48 12.13
N ARG A 55 -28.82 -43.57 12.42
CA ARG A 55 -28.31 -44.48 11.38
C ARG A 55 -29.43 -45.18 10.64
N ASP A 56 -30.41 -45.70 11.37
CA ASP A 56 -31.57 -46.36 10.77
C ASP A 56 -32.43 -45.36 9.99
N ALA A 57 -32.55 -44.12 10.46
CA ALA A 57 -33.30 -43.05 9.78
C ALA A 57 -32.65 -42.67 8.43
N VAL A 58 -31.32 -42.48 8.41
CA VAL A 58 -30.58 -42.23 7.17
C VAL A 58 -30.68 -43.41 6.21
N ALA A 59 -30.59 -44.66 6.72
CA ALA A 59 -30.75 -45.85 5.89
C ALA A 59 -32.17 -45.95 5.30
N ALA A 60 -33.19 -45.63 6.09
CA ALA A 60 -34.59 -45.66 5.65
C ALA A 60 -34.90 -44.59 4.60
N ALA A 61 -34.34 -43.39 4.75
CA ALA A 61 -34.43 -42.31 3.77
C ALA A 61 -33.69 -42.64 2.46
N ASN A 62 -32.46 -43.17 2.55
CA ASN A 62 -31.69 -43.53 1.35
C ASN A 62 -32.37 -44.62 0.51
N ALA A 63 -33.05 -45.56 1.16
CA ALA A 63 -33.59 -46.76 0.53
C ALA A 63 -35.10 -46.69 0.25
N ASP A 64 -35.78 -45.62 0.64
CA ASP A 64 -37.25 -45.50 0.63
C ASP A 64 -37.94 -46.73 1.26
N THR A 65 -37.35 -47.32 2.30
CA THR A 65 -37.84 -48.55 2.95
C THR A 65 -37.70 -48.45 4.47
N ALA A 66 -38.59 -49.11 5.21
CA ALA A 66 -38.53 -49.10 6.67
C ALA A 66 -37.29 -49.88 7.15
N VAL A 67 -36.54 -49.30 8.10
CA VAL A 67 -35.33 -49.89 8.68
C VAL A 67 -35.49 -49.89 10.19
N SER A 68 -35.42 -51.08 10.80
CA SER A 68 -35.59 -51.28 12.25
C SER A 68 -36.87 -50.61 12.79
N GLY A 69 -36.78 -49.61 13.67
CA GLY A 69 -37.94 -48.85 14.17
C GLY A 69 -38.33 -47.64 13.33
N CYS A 70 -37.54 -47.28 12.30
CA CYS A 70 -37.81 -46.14 11.44
C CYS A 70 -38.85 -46.44 10.36
N THR A 71 -39.73 -45.47 10.09
CA THR A 71 -40.65 -45.51 8.95
C THR A 71 -39.89 -45.45 7.63
N ALA A 72 -40.49 -45.98 6.55
CA ALA A 72 -39.92 -45.88 5.22
C ALA A 72 -39.83 -44.41 4.74
N GLY A 73 -38.74 -44.07 4.04
CA GLY A 73 -38.64 -42.84 3.26
C GLY A 73 -39.55 -42.83 2.03
N SER A 74 -39.66 -41.66 1.39
CA SER A 74 -40.26 -41.50 0.07
C SER A 74 -39.75 -40.24 -0.65
N GLY A 75 -38.72 -40.42 -1.49
CA GLY A 75 -38.20 -39.37 -2.36
C GLY A 75 -37.22 -38.45 -1.64
N ALA A 76 -37.59 -37.17 -1.47
CA ALA A 76 -36.81 -36.25 -0.66
C ALA A 76 -37.34 -36.34 0.77
N ASP A 77 -36.50 -36.75 1.72
CA ASP A 77 -36.94 -37.09 3.08
C ASP A 77 -36.50 -36.05 4.12
N GLU A 78 -37.27 -35.95 5.20
CA GLU A 78 -36.94 -35.13 6.35
C GLU A 78 -36.71 -36.02 7.58
N ILE A 79 -35.52 -35.94 8.16
CA ILE A 79 -35.17 -36.58 9.42
C ILE A 79 -35.27 -35.53 10.52
N VAL A 80 -36.08 -35.80 11.53
CA VAL A 80 -36.26 -34.96 12.72
C VAL A 80 -35.95 -35.75 13.98
N PHE A 81 -35.65 -35.06 15.08
CA PHE A 81 -35.46 -35.71 16.38
C PHE A 81 -36.72 -35.56 17.23
N ASP A 82 -37.07 -36.60 17.97
CA ASP A 82 -38.15 -36.51 18.95
C ASP A 82 -37.84 -35.40 19.95
N SER A 83 -38.85 -34.57 20.24
CA SER A 83 -38.72 -33.40 21.10
C SER A 83 -38.25 -33.69 22.54
N SER A 84 -38.30 -34.95 22.98
CA SER A 84 -37.80 -35.38 24.28
C SER A 84 -36.29 -35.69 24.31
N LEU A 85 -35.64 -35.77 23.14
CA LEU A 85 -34.21 -36.03 23.04
C LEU A 85 -33.39 -34.77 23.31
N SER A 86 -32.42 -34.88 24.20
CA SER A 86 -31.39 -33.88 24.48
C SER A 86 -30.14 -34.60 25.00
N GLY A 87 -28.96 -34.17 24.55
CA GLY A 87 -27.67 -34.79 24.89
C GLY A 87 -26.81 -35.14 23.69
N THR A 88 -25.88 -36.09 23.89
CA THR A 88 -24.89 -36.48 22.90
C THR A 88 -25.21 -37.85 22.30
N LEU A 89 -25.39 -37.89 20.97
CA LEU A 89 -25.30 -39.11 20.17
C LEU A 89 -23.83 -39.39 19.90
N LEU A 90 -23.28 -40.42 20.54
CA LEU A 90 -21.88 -40.82 20.40
C LEU A 90 -21.75 -41.89 19.32
N LEU A 91 -21.03 -41.58 18.24
CA LEU A 91 -20.76 -42.55 17.18
C LEU A 91 -19.74 -43.58 17.66
N THR A 92 -20.13 -44.85 17.62
CA THR A 92 -19.33 -45.99 18.07
C THR A 92 -19.24 -47.08 17.01
N GLU A 93 -20.12 -47.04 16.01
CA GLU A 93 -20.12 -47.95 14.87
C GLU A 93 -19.06 -47.57 13.84
N ALA A 94 -18.39 -48.57 13.28
CA ALA A 94 -17.33 -48.37 12.28
C ALA A 94 -17.86 -47.94 10.90
N THR A 95 -19.17 -48.03 10.67
CA THR A 95 -19.79 -47.68 9.38
C THR A 95 -20.06 -46.18 9.32
N LEU A 96 -19.74 -45.52 8.20
CA LEU A 96 -20.02 -44.08 8.05
C LEU A 96 -21.54 -43.82 7.95
N LEU A 97 -22.03 -42.73 8.52
CA LEU A 97 -23.37 -42.20 8.19
C LEU A 97 -23.28 -41.54 6.81
N LEU A 98 -23.82 -42.23 5.81
CA LEU A 98 -23.66 -41.84 4.40
C LEU A 98 -25.01 -41.44 3.80
N VAL A 99 -25.10 -40.20 3.31
CA VAL A 99 -26.26 -39.69 2.55
C VAL A 99 -26.09 -40.04 1.08
N GLN A 100 -27.13 -40.65 0.49
CA GLN A 100 -27.15 -41.17 -0.88
C GLN A 100 -28.32 -40.61 -1.71
N SER A 101 -29.34 -40.05 -1.07
CA SER A 101 -30.50 -39.39 -1.69
C SER A 101 -30.57 -37.91 -1.26
N GLU A 102 -31.70 -37.24 -1.55
CA GLU A 102 -31.98 -35.89 -1.07
C GLU A 102 -32.56 -35.98 0.35
N ILE A 103 -31.79 -35.54 1.35
CA ILE A 103 -32.17 -35.64 2.78
C ILE A 103 -32.06 -34.27 3.46
N THR A 104 -33.10 -33.90 4.20
CA THR A 104 -33.06 -32.82 5.19
C THR A 104 -32.97 -33.40 6.59
N ILE A 105 -32.06 -32.90 7.42
CA ILE A 105 -31.90 -33.31 8.81
C ILE A 105 -32.08 -32.06 9.68
N THR A 106 -33.15 -32.05 10.48
CA THR A 106 -33.54 -30.91 11.32
C THR A 106 -33.40 -31.28 12.79
N GLY A 107 -32.40 -30.69 13.44
CA GLY A 107 -32.19 -30.79 14.88
C GLY A 107 -33.13 -29.88 15.68
N PRO A 108 -33.36 -30.17 16.97
CA PRO A 108 -34.18 -29.33 17.84
C PRO A 108 -33.49 -28.02 18.26
N GLY A 109 -32.20 -27.85 17.91
CA GLY A 109 -31.36 -26.70 18.25
C GLY A 109 -29.94 -27.16 18.59
N ALA A 110 -28.93 -26.39 18.19
CA ALA A 110 -27.53 -26.82 18.34
C ALA A 110 -27.11 -27.03 19.81
N THR A 111 -27.80 -26.41 20.77
CA THR A 111 -27.57 -26.62 22.21
C THR A 111 -28.23 -27.89 22.77
N GLU A 112 -29.16 -28.49 22.03
CA GLU A 112 -29.96 -29.63 22.50
C GLU A 112 -29.36 -30.96 22.09
N ILE A 113 -28.96 -31.11 20.81
CA ILE A 113 -28.38 -32.36 20.32
C ILE A 113 -26.98 -32.14 19.76
N THR A 114 -26.06 -32.95 20.28
CA THR A 114 -24.68 -33.09 19.81
C THR A 114 -24.49 -34.44 19.16
N ILE A 115 -23.89 -34.48 17.97
CA ILE A 115 -23.40 -35.71 17.33
C ILE A 115 -21.88 -35.69 17.43
N SER A 116 -21.32 -36.65 18.18
CA SER A 116 -19.87 -36.77 18.39
C SER A 116 -19.30 -37.92 17.57
N GLY A 117 -18.27 -37.66 16.75
CA GLY A 117 -17.50 -38.67 16.03
C GLY A 117 -16.54 -39.47 16.92
N ASN A 118 -16.53 -39.20 18.23
CA ASN A 118 -15.78 -39.94 19.24
C ASN A 118 -14.27 -40.05 18.92
N ASP A 119 -13.70 -39.01 18.28
CA ASP A 119 -12.31 -38.94 17.81
C ASP A 119 -11.87 -40.13 16.91
N THR A 120 -12.83 -40.85 16.33
CA THR A 120 -12.55 -42.13 15.65
C THR A 120 -13.12 -42.20 14.25
N THR A 121 -14.15 -41.43 13.94
CA THR A 121 -14.83 -41.49 12.64
C THR A 121 -15.23 -40.12 12.12
N ARG A 122 -15.44 -40.05 10.80
CA ARG A 122 -16.19 -38.98 10.17
C ARG A 122 -17.65 -39.04 10.64
N ILE A 123 -18.26 -37.89 10.89
CA ILE A 123 -19.66 -37.82 11.33
C ILE A 123 -20.60 -38.11 10.14
N LEU A 124 -20.53 -37.35 9.04
CA LEU A 124 -21.40 -37.48 7.87
C LEU A 124 -20.61 -37.46 6.55
N GLY A 125 -20.98 -38.33 5.62
CA GLY A 125 -20.53 -38.27 4.22
C GLY A 125 -21.71 -38.07 3.27
N VAL A 126 -21.50 -37.32 2.19
CA VAL A 126 -22.51 -37.09 1.15
C VAL A 126 -21.97 -37.57 -0.19
N ASN A 127 -22.68 -38.53 -0.79
CA ASN A 127 -22.25 -39.16 -2.03
C ASN A 127 -22.35 -38.24 -3.26
N PRO A 128 -21.62 -38.59 -4.34
CA PRO A 128 -21.76 -37.92 -5.64
C PRO A 128 -23.22 -37.82 -6.08
N GLY A 129 -23.69 -36.61 -6.37
CA GLY A 129 -25.05 -36.32 -6.84
C GLY A 129 -26.14 -36.33 -5.77
N ALA A 130 -25.82 -36.61 -4.50
CA ALA A 130 -26.75 -36.52 -3.39
C ALA A 130 -26.81 -35.07 -2.82
N SER A 131 -27.89 -34.75 -2.11
CA SER A 131 -28.06 -33.46 -1.45
C SER A 131 -28.42 -33.61 0.03
N MET A 132 -27.79 -32.81 0.87
CA MET A 132 -28.05 -32.79 2.31
C MET A 132 -28.30 -31.36 2.79
N SER A 133 -29.41 -31.15 3.50
CA SER A 133 -29.60 -29.97 4.36
C SER A 133 -29.50 -30.40 5.81
N LEU A 134 -28.67 -29.73 6.61
CA LEU A 134 -28.48 -30.03 8.02
C LEU A 134 -28.68 -28.75 8.84
N THR A 135 -29.62 -28.78 9.79
CA THR A 135 -29.88 -27.62 10.63
C THR A 135 -29.96 -27.91 12.13
N GLY A 136 -29.56 -26.94 12.95
CA GLY A 136 -29.85 -26.96 14.39
C GLY A 136 -29.17 -28.07 15.18
N LEU A 137 -27.93 -28.45 14.83
CA LEU A 137 -27.16 -29.51 15.51
C LEU A 137 -25.73 -29.08 15.84
N THR A 138 -25.17 -29.68 16.90
CA THR A 138 -23.73 -29.63 17.16
C THR A 138 -23.04 -30.87 16.55
N LEU A 139 -22.00 -30.67 15.75
CA LEU A 139 -21.13 -31.72 15.21
C LEU A 139 -19.74 -31.60 15.81
N THR A 140 -19.28 -32.62 16.52
CA THR A 140 -18.01 -32.55 17.27
C THR A 140 -17.20 -33.83 17.29
N ASP A 141 -15.93 -33.72 17.66
CA ASP A 141 -14.96 -34.83 17.79
C ASP A 141 -14.92 -35.76 16.56
N GLY A 142 -15.20 -35.23 15.37
CA GLY A 142 -15.00 -35.96 14.13
C GLY A 142 -13.51 -36.18 13.88
N TYR A 143 -13.13 -37.37 13.42
CA TYR A 143 -11.76 -37.67 13.04
C TYR A 143 -11.66 -38.43 11.72
N VAL A 144 -10.77 -37.97 10.84
CA VAL A 144 -10.40 -38.67 9.61
C VAL A 144 -8.91 -38.63 9.37
N ASN A 145 -8.37 -39.61 8.66
CA ASN A 145 -6.98 -39.58 8.18
C ASN A 145 -6.93 -40.09 6.73
N ASP A 146 -7.71 -39.43 5.88
CA ASP A 146 -7.76 -39.68 4.44
C ASP A 146 -7.44 -38.39 3.66
N PRO A 147 -7.25 -38.47 2.33
CA PRO A 147 -6.93 -37.28 1.53
C PRO A 147 -8.05 -36.23 1.50
N TYR A 148 -9.31 -36.63 1.55
CA TYR A 148 -10.43 -35.72 1.33
C TYR A 148 -10.70 -34.80 2.52
N GLY A 149 -10.42 -35.28 3.74
CA GLY A 149 -10.71 -34.53 4.96
C GLY A 149 -12.20 -34.51 5.30
N GLY A 150 -12.67 -33.41 5.90
CA GLY A 150 -14.08 -33.27 6.27
C GLY A 150 -14.45 -34.21 7.41
N ALA A 151 -13.85 -33.99 8.58
CA ALA A 151 -14.00 -34.85 9.75
C ALA A 151 -15.43 -34.78 10.34
N ALA A 152 -16.11 -33.64 10.20
CA ALA A 152 -17.55 -33.55 10.45
C ALA A 152 -18.33 -33.94 9.20
N VAL A 153 -18.13 -33.23 8.09
CA VAL A 153 -18.89 -33.43 6.85
C VAL A 153 -17.96 -33.47 5.64
N ALA A 154 -18.12 -34.49 4.80
CA ALA A 154 -17.43 -34.56 3.50
C ALA A 154 -18.44 -34.64 2.35
N ALA A 155 -18.35 -33.69 1.42
CA ALA A 155 -19.12 -33.62 0.18
C ALA A 155 -18.19 -33.82 -1.02
N ILE A 156 -18.47 -34.81 -1.86
CA ILE A 156 -17.57 -35.21 -2.94
C ILE A 156 -18.29 -35.35 -4.29
N PHE A 157 -17.64 -34.85 -5.35
CA PHE A 157 -17.97 -35.07 -6.76
C PHE A 157 -19.44 -34.84 -7.13
N GLY A 158 -19.89 -33.58 -7.03
CA GLY A 158 -21.24 -33.16 -7.44
C GLY A 158 -22.29 -33.29 -6.34
N ALA A 159 -21.87 -33.48 -5.09
CA ALA A 159 -22.76 -33.38 -3.93
C ALA A 159 -23.20 -31.93 -3.69
N SER A 160 -24.30 -31.74 -2.97
CA SER A 160 -24.77 -30.44 -2.49
C SER A 160 -25.03 -30.49 -0.99
N VAL A 161 -24.43 -29.57 -0.23
CA VAL A 161 -24.60 -29.49 1.22
C VAL A 161 -25.02 -28.10 1.64
N ALA A 162 -26.07 -28.02 2.47
CA ALA A 162 -26.50 -26.81 3.16
C ALA A 162 -26.41 -27.03 4.67
N LEU A 163 -25.69 -26.16 5.37
CA LEU A 163 -25.57 -26.14 6.83
C LEU A 163 -26.24 -24.87 7.36
N GLY A 164 -27.17 -25.00 8.31
CA GLY A 164 -27.90 -23.88 8.91
C GLY A 164 -27.97 -23.96 10.43
N ASP A 165 -27.71 -22.88 11.17
CA ASP A 165 -27.89 -22.87 12.64
C ASP A 165 -27.10 -23.97 13.39
N CYS A 166 -25.98 -24.40 12.82
CA CYS A 166 -25.16 -25.49 13.35
C CYS A 166 -23.93 -24.99 14.13
N VAL A 167 -23.47 -25.80 15.07
CA VAL A 167 -22.15 -25.64 15.72
C VAL A 167 -21.24 -26.79 15.28
N ILE A 168 -20.11 -26.49 14.65
CA ILE A 168 -19.14 -27.46 14.16
C ILE A 168 -17.84 -27.23 14.93
N THR A 169 -17.53 -28.09 15.90
CA THR A 169 -16.46 -27.82 16.86
C THR A 169 -15.54 -29.00 17.14
N GLY A 170 -14.24 -28.76 17.29
CA GLY A 170 -13.29 -29.78 17.72
C GLY A 170 -13.07 -30.92 16.73
N ASN A 171 -13.39 -30.72 15.45
CA ASN A 171 -13.23 -31.75 14.43
C ASN A 171 -11.81 -31.71 13.86
N ASN A 172 -11.19 -32.88 13.74
CA ASN A 172 -9.77 -33.00 13.41
C ASN A 172 -9.54 -33.91 12.21
N ALA A 173 -8.95 -33.37 11.15
CA ALA A 173 -8.46 -34.16 10.03
C ALA A 173 -6.95 -34.38 10.13
N GLY A 174 -6.50 -35.61 9.90
CA GLY A 174 -5.11 -36.02 9.99
C GLY A 174 -4.24 -35.38 8.91
N SER A 175 -2.92 -35.60 9.02
CA SER A 175 -1.89 -34.93 8.19
C SER A 175 -1.96 -35.17 6.68
N SER A 176 -2.80 -36.09 6.21
CA SER A 176 -3.01 -36.34 4.77
C SER A 176 -4.19 -35.58 4.18
N ALA A 177 -5.01 -34.91 5.00
CA ALA A 177 -6.28 -34.35 4.58
C ALA A 177 -6.17 -32.93 3.98
N TYR A 178 -7.09 -32.60 3.07
CA TYR A 178 -7.23 -31.26 2.50
C TYR A 178 -8.18 -30.33 3.30
N GLY A 179 -9.10 -30.86 4.11
CA GLY A 179 -10.07 -30.05 4.87
C GLY A 179 -10.25 -30.57 6.29
N GLY A 180 -10.36 -29.66 7.27
CA GLY A 180 -10.56 -29.98 8.69
C GLY A 180 -11.97 -30.48 8.96
N ALA A 181 -12.89 -29.60 9.37
CA ALA A 181 -14.25 -30.01 9.72
C ALA A 181 -15.13 -30.34 8.52
N VAL A 182 -15.17 -29.44 7.52
CA VAL A 182 -16.01 -29.57 6.34
C VAL A 182 -15.15 -29.52 5.09
N SER A 183 -15.37 -30.47 4.18
CA SER A 183 -14.68 -30.53 2.90
C SER A 183 -15.69 -30.66 1.76
N ALA A 184 -15.65 -29.72 0.82
CA ALA A 184 -16.42 -29.72 -0.41
C ALA A 184 -15.46 -29.83 -1.60
N ILE A 185 -15.42 -31.00 -2.23
CA ILE A 185 -14.55 -31.28 -3.36
C ILE A 185 -15.42 -31.51 -4.59
N TYR A 186 -15.29 -30.61 -5.58
CA TYR A 186 -16.13 -30.54 -6.77
C TYR A 186 -17.64 -30.56 -6.43
N SER A 187 -18.05 -29.90 -5.34
CA SER A 187 -19.38 -30.00 -4.73
C SER A 187 -19.89 -28.62 -4.30
N SER A 188 -21.20 -28.42 -4.20
CA SER A 188 -21.75 -27.12 -3.75
C SER A 188 -21.87 -27.10 -2.23
N LEU A 189 -21.50 -25.97 -1.61
CA LEU A 189 -21.62 -25.79 -0.16
C LEU A 189 -22.26 -24.44 0.17
N SER A 190 -23.31 -24.48 1.00
CA SER A 190 -23.92 -23.31 1.63
C SER A 190 -23.83 -23.42 3.15
N VAL A 191 -23.41 -22.35 3.81
CA VAL A 191 -23.24 -22.25 5.26
C VAL A 191 -23.93 -20.97 5.73
N ASN A 192 -24.95 -21.10 6.56
CA ASN A 192 -25.74 -19.97 7.05
C ASN A 192 -25.90 -20.03 8.57
N ASN A 193 -25.57 -18.94 9.25
CA ASN A 193 -25.70 -18.82 10.71
C ASN A 193 -25.03 -19.98 11.49
N CYS A 194 -23.86 -20.43 11.02
CA CYS A 194 -23.10 -21.50 11.65
C CYS A 194 -21.92 -20.97 12.46
N ARG A 195 -21.47 -21.77 13.44
CA ARG A 195 -20.29 -21.52 14.27
C ARG A 195 -19.27 -22.64 14.06
N PHE A 196 -18.08 -22.30 13.56
CA PHE A 196 -16.94 -23.20 13.38
C PHE A 196 -15.84 -22.88 14.39
N GLU A 197 -15.60 -23.79 15.33
CA GLU A 197 -14.70 -23.57 16.46
C GLU A 197 -13.64 -24.66 16.60
N SER A 198 -12.39 -24.27 16.80
CA SER A 198 -11.34 -25.22 17.21
C SER A 198 -11.22 -26.45 16.30
N ASN A 199 -11.55 -26.31 15.02
CA ASN A 199 -11.37 -27.37 14.04
C ASN A 199 -9.94 -27.33 13.49
N SER A 200 -9.39 -28.50 13.18
CA SER A 200 -8.00 -28.60 12.78
C SER A 200 -7.77 -29.55 11.62
N VAL A 201 -6.73 -29.26 10.84
CA VAL A 201 -6.12 -30.22 9.92
C VAL A 201 -4.62 -30.30 10.15
N GLY A 202 -4.14 -31.53 10.37
CA GLY A 202 -2.78 -31.82 10.79
C GLY A 202 -1.71 -31.42 9.76
N ALA A 203 -0.52 -31.08 10.26
CA ALA A 203 0.62 -30.67 9.43
C ALA A 203 1.19 -31.86 8.61
N ILE A 204 1.49 -31.62 7.33
CA ILE A 204 2.28 -32.54 6.51
C ILE A 204 3.74 -32.50 7.01
N LEU A 205 4.19 -33.55 7.71
CA LEU A 205 5.61 -33.84 7.92
C LEU A 205 6.05 -34.97 6.99
N ARG A 206 6.49 -34.63 5.77
CA ARG A 206 7.31 -35.54 4.96
C ARG A 206 8.59 -34.86 4.49
N GLY A 207 9.66 -35.04 5.27
CA GLY A 207 11.04 -35.10 4.77
C GLY A 207 11.50 -34.02 3.78
N GLY A 208 11.22 -32.74 4.05
CA GLY A 208 11.84 -31.64 3.32
C GLY A 208 11.32 -31.37 1.90
N VAL A 209 10.16 -31.90 1.52
CA VAL A 209 9.44 -31.47 0.31
C VAL A 209 8.01 -31.12 0.71
N PRO A 210 7.51 -29.89 0.46
CA PRO A 210 6.11 -29.58 0.65
C PRO A 210 5.30 -30.48 -0.29
N ALA A 211 4.53 -31.43 0.25
CA ALA A 211 3.40 -31.94 -0.51
C ALA A 211 2.40 -30.78 -0.65
N THR A 212 1.67 -30.76 -1.76
CA THR A 212 0.82 -29.69 -2.31
C THR A 212 -0.39 -29.31 -1.45
N GLY A 213 -0.29 -29.34 -0.12
CA GLY A 213 -1.40 -29.38 0.83
C GLY A 213 -2.22 -28.09 0.87
N GLN A 214 -3.24 -28.00 0.02
CA GLN A 214 -4.37 -27.12 0.23
C GLN A 214 -5.10 -27.59 1.49
N ALA A 215 -5.07 -26.80 2.55
CA ALA A 215 -5.71 -27.09 3.81
C ALA A 215 -6.73 -25.98 4.14
N GLY A 216 -7.92 -26.32 4.61
CA GLY A 216 -8.86 -25.39 5.25
C GLY A 216 -9.17 -25.88 6.65
N GLY A 217 -8.78 -25.16 7.71
CA GLY A 217 -8.86 -25.68 9.08
C GLY A 217 -10.30 -25.93 9.56
N ALA A 218 -11.23 -25.06 9.17
CA ALA A 218 -12.66 -25.31 9.32
C ALA A 218 -13.28 -25.86 8.03
N LEU A 219 -13.06 -25.17 6.91
CA LEU A 219 -13.79 -25.39 5.66
C LEU A 219 -12.83 -25.35 4.47
N LEU A 220 -12.91 -26.39 3.63
CA LEU A 220 -12.28 -26.42 2.30
C LEU A 220 -13.34 -26.44 1.20
N ALA A 221 -13.20 -25.57 0.20
CA ALA A 221 -13.87 -25.67 -1.09
C ALA A 221 -12.84 -25.82 -2.21
N PHE A 222 -12.87 -26.96 -2.91
CA PHE A 222 -11.94 -27.26 -4.00
C PHE A 222 -12.67 -27.57 -5.30
N GLY A 223 -12.40 -26.82 -6.38
CA GLY A 223 -13.03 -27.01 -7.70
C GLY A 223 -14.57 -27.01 -7.67
N SER A 224 -15.13 -26.41 -6.63
CA SER A 224 -16.54 -26.40 -6.30
C SER A 224 -17.28 -25.37 -7.15
N PRO A 225 -18.46 -25.70 -7.71
CA PRO A 225 -19.22 -24.75 -8.52
C PRO A 225 -19.71 -23.54 -7.72
N SER A 226 -19.92 -23.68 -6.40
CA SER A 226 -20.24 -22.56 -5.52
C SER A 226 -19.84 -22.84 -4.06
N LEU A 227 -19.40 -21.78 -3.39
CA LEU A 227 -19.31 -21.70 -1.93
C LEU A 227 -20.07 -20.45 -1.48
N VAL A 228 -21.05 -20.62 -0.58
CA VAL A 228 -21.77 -19.50 0.05
C VAL A 228 -21.62 -19.61 1.56
N VAL A 229 -21.12 -18.55 2.18
CA VAL A 229 -20.95 -18.42 3.63
C VAL A 229 -21.60 -17.12 4.07
N GLU A 230 -22.65 -17.23 4.88
CA GLU A 230 -23.44 -16.08 5.32
C GLU A 230 -23.59 -16.08 6.84
N ASN A 231 -23.41 -14.90 7.46
CA ASN A 231 -23.71 -14.66 8.88
C ASN A 231 -23.07 -15.68 9.84
N SER A 232 -21.90 -16.20 9.48
CA SER A 232 -21.27 -17.33 10.16
C SER A 232 -19.96 -16.94 10.86
N GLN A 233 -19.59 -17.69 11.89
CA GLN A 233 -18.44 -17.42 12.74
C GLN A 233 -17.39 -18.52 12.59
N PHE A 234 -16.13 -18.14 12.44
CA PHE A 234 -14.99 -19.05 12.32
C PHE A 234 -13.88 -18.57 13.26
N TYR A 235 -13.61 -19.30 14.35
CA TYR A 235 -12.52 -18.92 15.24
C TYR A 235 -11.81 -20.09 15.91
N TYR A 236 -10.54 -19.85 16.25
CA TYR A 236 -9.59 -20.84 16.76
C TYR A 236 -9.39 -22.06 15.86
N ASN A 237 -9.72 -21.95 14.56
CA ASN A 237 -9.47 -23.03 13.61
C ASN A 237 -8.02 -22.99 13.14
N THR A 238 -7.43 -24.16 12.88
CA THR A 238 -6.01 -24.28 12.56
C THR A 238 -5.76 -25.18 11.36
N ALA A 239 -4.83 -24.77 10.51
CA ALA A 239 -4.42 -25.56 9.36
C ALA A 239 -2.90 -25.63 9.25
N GLY A 240 -2.37 -26.81 8.90
CA GLY A 240 -0.94 -26.99 8.70
C GLY A 240 -0.33 -26.23 7.52
N GLN A 241 -1.14 -25.69 6.59
CA GLN A 241 -0.67 -25.03 5.37
C GLN A 241 -1.46 -23.75 5.10
N THR A 242 -2.67 -23.83 4.52
CA THR A 242 -3.42 -22.66 4.07
C THR A 242 -4.69 -22.44 4.90
N GLY A 243 -5.32 -21.27 4.83
CA GLY A 243 -6.72 -21.04 5.23
C GLY A 243 -7.09 -21.59 6.59
N GLY A 244 -6.63 -20.97 7.68
CA GLY A 244 -6.86 -21.48 9.04
C GLY A 244 -8.35 -21.63 9.34
N ALA A 245 -9.19 -20.72 8.83
CA ALA A 245 -10.64 -20.93 8.77
C ALA A 245 -11.06 -21.55 7.43
N ILE A 246 -10.95 -20.78 6.34
CA ILE A 246 -11.54 -21.14 5.04
C ILE A 246 -10.45 -21.16 3.97
N ALA A 247 -10.45 -22.22 3.19
CA ALA A 247 -9.59 -22.38 2.03
C ALA A 247 -10.41 -22.62 0.76
N VAL A 248 -10.12 -21.85 -0.29
CA VAL A 248 -10.80 -21.92 -1.58
C VAL A 248 -9.77 -22.10 -2.70
N PHE A 249 -9.90 -23.18 -3.45
CA PHE A 249 -8.92 -23.56 -4.47
C PHE A 249 -9.59 -24.10 -5.73
N GLY A 250 -8.96 -23.86 -6.87
CA GLY A 250 -9.52 -24.18 -8.18
C GLY A 250 -10.54 -23.12 -8.61
N THR A 251 -11.20 -23.36 -9.75
CA THR A 251 -12.30 -22.51 -10.22
C THR A 251 -13.49 -22.65 -9.28
N VAL A 252 -13.62 -21.71 -8.34
CA VAL A 252 -14.70 -21.62 -7.36
C VAL A 252 -15.15 -20.18 -7.28
N ASP A 253 -16.44 -19.94 -7.44
CA ASP A 253 -17.08 -18.66 -7.13
C ASP A 253 -17.55 -18.69 -5.67
N ALA A 254 -16.79 -18.03 -4.79
CA ALA A 254 -17.09 -17.95 -3.36
C ALA A 254 -17.77 -16.61 -2.99
N LEU A 255 -18.86 -16.70 -2.21
CA LEU A 255 -19.49 -15.57 -1.54
C LEU A 255 -19.31 -15.74 -0.03
N ILE A 256 -18.70 -14.74 0.62
CA ILE A 256 -18.52 -14.68 2.07
C ILE A 256 -19.12 -13.35 2.54
N GLU A 257 -20.27 -13.40 3.22
CA GLU A 257 -21.01 -12.21 3.62
C GLU A 257 -21.39 -12.23 5.11
N GLY A 258 -21.21 -11.11 5.81
CA GLY A 258 -21.57 -11.02 7.24
C GLY A 258 -20.78 -11.96 8.14
N ALA A 259 -19.62 -12.46 7.68
CA ALA A 259 -18.85 -13.46 8.39
C ALA A 259 -17.91 -12.83 9.42
N THR A 260 -17.71 -13.51 10.55
CA THR A 260 -16.66 -13.16 11.53
C THR A 260 -15.61 -14.27 11.53
N ILE A 261 -14.40 -13.94 11.08
CA ILE A 261 -13.27 -14.87 10.94
C ILE A 261 -12.16 -14.37 11.84
N ASN A 262 -12.04 -14.94 13.04
CA ASN A 262 -11.08 -14.46 14.03
C ASN A 262 -10.22 -15.51 14.72
N ASP A 263 -9.02 -15.12 15.14
CA ASP A 263 -8.11 -15.99 15.90
C ASP A 263 -7.83 -17.37 15.25
N ASN A 264 -7.79 -17.43 13.92
CA ASN A 264 -7.45 -18.64 13.18
C ASN A 264 -5.96 -18.66 12.80
N GLY A 265 -5.39 -19.85 12.64
CA GLY A 265 -3.95 -20.05 12.43
C GLY A 265 -3.62 -20.90 11.20
N ALA A 266 -2.69 -20.45 10.36
CA ALA A 266 -2.17 -21.24 9.23
C ALA A 266 -0.72 -20.91 8.87
N THR A 267 -0.15 -21.54 7.84
CA THR A 267 1.10 -21.05 7.22
C THR A 267 0.81 -19.87 6.28
N PHE A 268 -0.27 -19.95 5.50
CA PHE A 268 -0.72 -18.87 4.62
C PHE A 268 -2.20 -18.60 4.79
N GLY A 269 -2.61 -17.33 4.96
CA GLY A 269 -4.02 -17.02 5.13
C GLY A 269 -4.54 -17.53 6.46
N GLY A 270 -4.13 -16.90 7.56
CA GLY A 270 -4.52 -17.33 8.91
C GLY A 270 -6.03 -17.44 9.05
N GLY A 271 -6.77 -16.47 8.49
CA GLY A 271 -8.21 -16.57 8.28
C GLY A 271 -8.55 -17.27 6.96
N LEU A 272 -8.25 -16.60 5.84
CA LEU A 272 -8.70 -16.97 4.50
C LEU A 272 -7.53 -17.24 3.55
N ALA A 273 -7.63 -18.29 2.74
CA ALA A 273 -6.69 -18.51 1.63
C ALA A 273 -7.43 -18.84 0.32
N PHE A 274 -7.00 -18.19 -0.75
CA PHE A 274 -7.54 -18.36 -2.11
C PHE A 274 -6.43 -18.72 -3.08
N GLY A 275 -6.54 -19.80 -3.85
CA GLY A 275 -5.54 -20.20 -4.85
C GLY A 275 -6.14 -20.78 -6.14
N ASP A 276 -5.29 -21.04 -7.13
CA ASP A 276 -5.61 -21.75 -8.38
C ASP A 276 -6.85 -21.24 -9.13
N SER A 277 -6.88 -19.96 -9.52
CA SER A 277 -8.01 -19.34 -10.25
C SER A 277 -9.32 -19.20 -9.45
N ALA A 278 -9.25 -19.26 -8.12
CA ALA A 278 -10.40 -18.97 -7.26
C ALA A 278 -10.87 -17.51 -7.40
N THR A 279 -12.18 -17.32 -7.41
CA THR A 279 -12.86 -16.03 -7.41
C THR A 279 -13.67 -15.88 -6.13
N ALA A 280 -13.60 -14.72 -5.48
CA ALA A 280 -14.41 -14.50 -4.29
C ALA A 280 -14.89 -13.06 -4.13
N SER A 281 -16.10 -12.93 -3.56
CA SER A 281 -16.65 -11.69 -3.03
C SER A 281 -16.77 -11.81 -1.52
N ILE A 282 -16.07 -10.94 -0.80
CA ILE A 282 -16.13 -10.81 0.65
C ILE A 282 -16.83 -9.49 0.97
N ALA A 283 -17.95 -9.55 1.69
CA ALA A 283 -18.77 -8.38 2.00
C ALA A 283 -19.14 -8.33 3.48
N ASP A 284 -19.21 -7.12 4.03
CA ASP A 284 -19.70 -6.83 5.39
C ASP A 284 -19.14 -7.77 6.47
N SER A 285 -17.87 -8.14 6.34
CA SER A 285 -17.22 -9.19 7.14
C SER A 285 -16.09 -8.63 8.01
N ILE A 286 -15.78 -9.36 9.08
CA ILE A 286 -14.68 -9.04 10.00
C ILE A 286 -13.66 -10.17 9.94
N ILE A 287 -12.44 -9.85 9.49
CA ILE A 287 -11.29 -10.76 9.48
C ILE A 287 -10.27 -10.23 10.48
N SER A 288 -10.19 -10.84 11.67
CA SER A 288 -9.38 -10.25 12.75
C SER A 288 -8.60 -11.19 13.66
N GLY A 289 -7.44 -10.77 14.18
CA GLY A 289 -6.68 -11.58 15.14
C GLY A 289 -6.12 -12.88 14.57
N ASN A 290 -6.14 -13.07 13.24
CA ASN A 290 -5.65 -14.29 12.61
C ASN A 290 -4.13 -14.25 12.48
N ASP A 291 -3.48 -15.42 12.56
CA ASP A 291 -2.03 -15.59 12.58
C ASP A 291 -1.56 -16.49 11.44
N ALA A 292 -0.54 -16.07 10.71
CA ALA A 292 0.06 -16.86 9.65
C ALA A 292 1.56 -16.64 9.49
N ALA A 293 2.22 -17.48 8.70
CA ALA A 293 3.57 -17.14 8.23
C ALA A 293 3.51 -15.98 7.21
N ALA A 294 2.53 -15.98 6.31
CA ALA A 294 2.27 -14.85 5.41
C ALA A 294 0.78 -14.70 5.09
N GLY A 295 0.29 -13.47 4.93
CA GLY A 295 -1.16 -13.21 4.80
C GLY A 295 -1.88 -13.55 6.09
N GLY A 296 -1.63 -12.80 7.17
CA GLY A 296 -2.20 -13.10 8.49
C GLY A 296 -3.73 -13.21 8.46
N GLY A 297 -4.39 -12.21 7.87
CA GLY A 297 -5.83 -12.27 7.61
C GLY A 297 -6.16 -13.09 6.36
N ILE A 298 -5.67 -12.64 5.21
CA ILE A 298 -6.04 -13.16 3.90
C ILE A 298 -4.78 -13.39 3.06
N ALA A 299 -4.71 -14.55 2.39
CA ALA A 299 -3.70 -14.83 1.38
C ALA A 299 -4.34 -15.13 0.03
N ILE A 300 -3.82 -14.51 -1.04
CA ILE A 300 -4.32 -14.61 -2.40
C ILE A 300 -3.19 -15.12 -3.30
N GLY A 301 -3.40 -16.30 -3.87
CA GLY A 301 -2.44 -16.98 -4.73
C GLY A 301 -2.49 -16.51 -6.17
N ALA A 302 -1.61 -17.12 -6.96
CA ALA A 302 -1.56 -16.93 -8.41
C ALA A 302 -2.94 -17.15 -9.07
N GLN A 303 -3.30 -16.26 -9.99
CA GLN A 303 -4.54 -16.27 -10.77
C GLN A 303 -5.85 -16.13 -9.98
N ALA A 304 -5.80 -16.03 -8.64
CA ALA A 304 -6.98 -15.78 -7.83
C ALA A 304 -7.38 -14.30 -7.92
N SER A 305 -8.69 -14.03 -7.91
CA SER A 305 -9.24 -12.67 -8.01
C SER A 305 -10.32 -12.44 -6.95
N ILE A 306 -10.03 -11.54 -6.01
CA ILE A 306 -10.86 -11.34 -4.82
C ILE A 306 -11.34 -9.89 -4.75
N THR A 307 -12.63 -9.71 -4.48
CA THR A 307 -13.19 -8.41 -4.12
C THR A 307 -13.56 -8.41 -2.65
N VAL A 308 -13.18 -7.35 -1.93
CA VAL A 308 -13.54 -7.14 -0.53
C VAL A 308 -14.26 -5.79 -0.41
N SER A 309 -15.42 -5.78 0.24
CA SER A 309 -16.23 -4.56 0.38
C SER A 309 -16.88 -4.42 1.74
N GLY A 310 -16.98 -3.19 2.25
CA GLY A 310 -17.67 -2.90 3.53
C GLY A 310 -17.13 -3.67 4.73
N SER A 311 -15.88 -4.12 4.68
CA SER A 311 -15.32 -5.12 5.59
C SER A 311 -14.14 -4.57 6.39
N SER A 312 -13.78 -5.26 7.48
CA SER A 312 -12.58 -4.95 8.27
C SER A 312 -11.59 -6.11 8.23
N VAL A 313 -10.33 -5.81 7.93
CA VAL A 313 -9.18 -6.71 8.06
C VAL A 313 -8.27 -6.14 9.14
N SER A 314 -8.38 -6.64 10.37
CA SER A 314 -7.76 -5.98 11.51
C SER A 314 -7.03 -6.85 12.51
N SER A 315 -5.97 -6.32 13.12
CA SER A 315 -5.21 -7.03 14.18
C SER A 315 -4.66 -8.40 13.76
N ASN A 316 -4.47 -8.64 12.46
CA ASN A 316 -3.92 -9.90 11.97
C ASN A 316 -2.38 -9.85 11.99
N GLN A 317 -1.75 -11.00 12.15
CA GLN A 317 -0.32 -11.14 12.30
C GLN A 317 0.27 -12.08 11.24
N ALA A 318 1.35 -11.64 10.60
CA ALA A 318 2.15 -12.46 9.71
C ALA A 318 3.60 -12.55 10.19
N ALA A 319 4.16 -13.76 10.24
CA ALA A 319 5.57 -13.95 10.59
C ALA A 319 6.52 -13.37 9.54
N TYR A 320 6.08 -13.13 8.30
CA TYR A 320 6.87 -12.56 7.22
C TYR A 320 6.15 -11.39 6.53
N ASP A 321 5.15 -11.67 5.70
CA ASP A 321 4.61 -10.68 4.76
C ASP A 321 3.09 -10.57 4.84
N GLY A 322 2.55 -9.37 4.66
CA GLY A 322 1.12 -9.15 4.53
C GLY A 322 0.38 -9.46 5.82
N GLY A 323 0.54 -8.62 6.85
CA GLY A 323 -0.13 -8.84 8.14
C GLY A 323 -1.63 -8.98 7.97
N GLY A 324 -2.24 -8.06 7.22
CA GLY A 324 -3.65 -8.15 6.82
C GLY A 324 -3.84 -9.01 5.56
N LEU A 325 -3.18 -8.61 4.47
CA LEU A 325 -3.37 -9.19 3.15
C LEU A 325 -2.03 -9.52 2.47
N LEU A 326 -1.95 -10.70 1.85
CA LEU A 326 -0.91 -11.04 0.88
C LEU A 326 -1.55 -11.26 -0.49
N VAL A 327 -1.10 -10.53 -1.51
CA VAL A 327 -1.54 -10.66 -2.91
C VAL A 327 -0.40 -11.20 -3.76
N GLY A 328 -0.69 -12.27 -4.51
CA GLY A 328 0.31 -13.00 -5.27
C GLY A 328 1.15 -13.87 -4.35
N SER A 329 0.66 -15.06 -4.04
CA SER A 329 1.41 -16.11 -3.34
C SER A 329 1.53 -17.36 -4.20
N THR A 330 2.61 -18.13 -4.02
CA THR A 330 2.75 -19.47 -4.60
C THR A 330 2.46 -20.51 -3.52
N TYR A 331 1.28 -21.14 -3.58
CA TYR A 331 0.99 -22.31 -2.75
C TYR A 331 1.63 -23.54 -3.39
N GLY A 332 2.83 -23.93 -2.94
CA GLY A 332 3.46 -25.19 -3.36
C GLY A 332 4.78 -25.08 -4.13
N GLY A 333 5.35 -23.88 -4.26
CA GLY A 333 6.80 -23.72 -4.45
C GLY A 333 7.42 -23.55 -3.07
N VAL A 334 8.62 -24.09 -2.87
CA VAL A 334 9.52 -23.76 -1.76
C VAL A 334 9.28 -22.30 -1.33
N VAL A 335 8.99 -22.04 -0.04
CA VAL A 335 9.33 -20.75 0.55
C VAL A 335 10.83 -20.68 0.34
N VAL A 336 11.25 -20.13 -0.80
CA VAL A 336 12.63 -19.73 -0.97
C VAL A 336 12.66 -18.52 -0.05
N PRO A 337 13.28 -18.59 1.15
CA PRO A 337 13.76 -17.34 1.72
C PRO A 337 14.53 -16.72 0.58
N GLU A 338 14.07 -15.54 0.13
CA GLU A 338 14.56 -14.97 -1.13
C GLU A 338 16.05 -15.19 -1.24
N PRO A 339 16.54 -15.72 -2.38
CA PRO A 339 17.94 -16.03 -2.48
C PRO A 339 18.70 -14.76 -2.19
N ASN A 340 19.34 -14.76 -1.02
CA ASN A 340 20.23 -13.70 -0.61
C ASN A 340 21.18 -13.44 -1.78
N ALA A 341 21.18 -12.19 -2.25
CA ALA A 341 22.13 -11.62 -3.19
C ALA A 341 21.90 -11.86 -4.70
N PHE A 342 21.53 -10.75 -5.37
CA PHE A 342 22.27 -10.16 -6.48
C PHE A 342 23.08 -11.12 -7.37
N GLY A 343 22.52 -11.45 -8.54
CA GLY A 343 23.32 -11.88 -9.69
C GLY A 343 22.71 -13.00 -10.51
N SER A 344 22.26 -12.65 -11.72
CA SER A 344 22.15 -13.53 -12.90
C SER A 344 21.35 -14.83 -12.74
N GLY A 345 20.05 -14.78 -13.09
CA GLY A 345 19.24 -15.98 -13.23
C GLY A 345 17.80 -15.76 -13.68
N ARG A 346 17.56 -14.95 -14.74
CA ARG A 346 16.28 -15.06 -15.47
C ARG A 346 16.23 -16.42 -16.14
N GLY A 347 15.54 -17.38 -15.53
CA GLY A 347 15.24 -18.65 -16.17
C GLY A 347 15.17 -19.84 -15.22
N LEU A 348 14.14 -19.91 -14.38
CA LEU A 348 13.25 -21.08 -14.26
C LEU A 348 12.06 -20.73 -13.35
N SER A 349 10.87 -20.53 -13.94
CA SER A 349 9.50 -20.62 -13.35
C SER A 349 8.53 -19.43 -13.62
N THR A 350 8.76 -18.57 -14.61
CA THR A 350 7.82 -17.46 -14.95
C THR A 350 6.75 -17.82 -16.01
N ALA A 351 6.37 -19.09 -16.16
CA ALA A 351 5.43 -19.51 -17.22
C ALA A 351 4.22 -20.35 -16.77
N LEU A 352 4.02 -20.54 -15.45
CA LEU A 352 2.93 -21.40 -14.94
C LEU A 352 2.03 -20.74 -13.88
N TYR A 353 2.30 -19.50 -13.47
CA TYR A 353 1.57 -18.82 -12.40
C TYR A 353 1.27 -17.38 -12.84
N GLY A 354 0.03 -17.12 -13.27
CA GLY A 354 -0.45 -15.76 -13.59
C GLY A 354 -0.72 -14.91 -12.33
N PRO A 355 -1.04 -13.62 -12.49
CA PRO A 355 -1.10 -12.65 -11.38
C PRO A 355 -2.28 -12.91 -10.44
N GLY A 356 -2.08 -12.67 -9.14
CA GLY A 356 -3.18 -12.58 -8.18
C GLY A 356 -3.75 -11.16 -8.14
N SER A 357 -5.05 -11.01 -7.88
CA SER A 357 -5.70 -9.70 -7.83
C SER A 357 -6.60 -9.54 -6.60
N ALA A 358 -6.55 -8.35 -6.00
CA ALA A 358 -7.44 -7.94 -4.92
C ALA A 358 -7.99 -6.54 -5.18
N VAL A 359 -9.30 -6.36 -5.04
CA VAL A 359 -9.95 -5.06 -5.08
C VAL A 359 -10.66 -4.80 -3.75
N LEU A 360 -10.24 -3.75 -3.05
CA LEU A 360 -10.81 -3.32 -1.79
C LEU A 360 -11.67 -2.06 -2.02
N THR A 361 -12.91 -2.07 -1.54
CA THR A 361 -13.80 -0.90 -1.58
C THR A 361 -14.44 -0.66 -0.22
N ASP A 362 -14.21 0.51 0.40
CA ASP A 362 -14.75 0.81 1.74
C ASP A 362 -14.27 -0.25 2.77
N VAL A 363 -12.97 -0.55 2.77
CA VAL A 363 -12.36 -1.57 3.63
C VAL A 363 -11.37 -0.94 4.61
N ASP A 364 -11.49 -1.32 5.88
CA ASP A 364 -10.55 -0.94 6.93
C ASP A 364 -9.49 -2.03 7.14
N VAL A 365 -8.27 -1.80 6.65
CA VAL A 365 -7.08 -2.64 6.87
C VAL A 365 -6.24 -2.02 7.99
N VAL A 366 -6.51 -2.41 9.25
CA VAL A 366 -5.99 -1.68 10.42
C VAL A 366 -5.33 -2.54 11.49
N PHE A 367 -4.30 -2.02 12.15
CA PHE A 367 -3.61 -2.70 13.26
C PHE A 367 -2.97 -4.05 12.91
N ASN A 368 -2.75 -4.33 11.62
CA ASN A 368 -2.13 -5.57 11.21
C ASN A 368 -0.61 -5.49 11.33
N GLN A 369 0.03 -6.63 11.52
CA GLN A 369 1.46 -6.70 11.80
C GLN A 369 2.16 -7.72 10.92
N SER A 370 3.32 -7.36 10.38
CA SER A 370 4.24 -8.31 9.75
C SER A 370 5.68 -8.11 10.22
N SER A 371 6.58 -9.07 9.98
CA SER A 371 7.98 -8.93 10.38
C SER A 371 8.89 -8.42 9.25
N ARG A 372 8.48 -8.57 7.98
CA ARG A 372 9.28 -8.27 6.79
C ARG A 372 8.65 -7.17 5.94
N TYR A 373 7.49 -7.41 5.34
CA TYR A 373 6.87 -6.46 4.41
C TYR A 373 5.35 -6.34 4.57
N GLY A 374 4.81 -5.16 4.29
CA GLY A 374 3.37 -4.94 4.20
C GLY A 374 2.64 -5.27 5.50
N GLY A 375 2.75 -4.41 6.51
CA GLY A 375 2.00 -4.62 7.76
C GLY A 375 0.51 -4.76 7.47
N GLY A 376 -0.04 -3.87 6.63
CA GLY A 376 -1.39 -3.99 6.09
C GLY A 376 -1.47 -4.96 4.92
N ALA A 377 -0.82 -4.63 3.80
CA ALA A 377 -0.83 -5.46 2.59
C ALA A 377 0.55 -5.59 1.93
N ALA A 378 0.84 -6.79 1.41
CA ALA A 378 2.00 -7.05 0.55
C ALA A 378 1.52 -7.57 -0.81
N VAL A 379 2.06 -7.01 -1.90
CA VAL A 379 1.78 -7.39 -3.29
C VAL A 379 3.05 -7.93 -3.93
N LYS A 380 3.01 -9.17 -4.41
CA LYS A 380 4.18 -9.94 -4.84
C LYS A 380 3.97 -10.63 -6.19
N TYR A 381 5.09 -10.83 -6.88
CA TYR A 381 5.25 -11.55 -8.15
C TYR A 381 4.61 -10.87 -9.36
N ASP A 382 5.18 -11.18 -10.52
CA ASP A 382 5.00 -10.46 -11.77
C ASP A 382 3.51 -10.21 -12.09
N TYR A 383 3.12 -8.93 -12.06
CA TYR A 383 1.80 -8.39 -12.40
C TYR A 383 0.66 -8.63 -11.39
N SER A 384 0.93 -9.06 -10.16
CA SER A 384 -0.13 -9.10 -9.13
C SER A 384 -0.62 -7.69 -8.81
N GLU A 385 -1.93 -7.52 -8.60
CA GLU A 385 -2.55 -6.20 -8.47
C GLU A 385 -3.35 -6.06 -7.16
N LEU A 386 -3.15 -4.95 -6.45
CA LEU A 386 -4.02 -4.48 -5.38
C LEU A 386 -4.65 -3.15 -5.78
N GLY A 387 -5.96 -3.14 -5.98
CA GLY A 387 -6.75 -1.92 -6.08
C GLY A 387 -7.39 -1.60 -4.73
N ALA A 388 -7.28 -0.35 -4.26
CA ALA A 388 -8.04 0.10 -3.10
C ALA A 388 -8.76 1.42 -3.39
N ILE A 389 -10.03 1.48 -2.99
CA ILE A 389 -10.93 2.59 -3.27
C ILE A 389 -11.67 2.95 -1.96
N TYR A 390 -11.65 4.23 -1.56
CA TYR A 390 -12.23 4.69 -0.30
C TYR A 390 -11.82 3.86 0.93
N SER A 391 -10.64 3.26 0.89
CA SER A 391 -10.21 2.28 1.90
C SER A 391 -9.17 2.89 2.85
N VAL A 392 -9.01 2.30 4.03
CA VAL A 392 -8.10 2.80 5.06
C VAL A 392 -7.07 1.74 5.40
N PHE A 393 -5.80 2.07 5.22
CA PHE A 393 -4.66 1.33 5.74
C PHE A 393 -4.06 2.10 6.91
N ALA A 394 -4.44 1.76 8.14
CA ALA A 394 -4.03 2.54 9.30
C ALA A 394 -3.43 1.73 10.45
N TYR A 395 -2.43 2.32 11.10
CA TYR A 395 -1.78 1.75 12.29
C TYR A 395 -1.23 0.33 12.07
N ASN A 396 -0.92 -0.02 10.84
CA ASN A 396 -0.26 -1.28 10.52
C ASN A 396 1.23 -1.14 10.81
N GLN A 397 1.86 -2.24 11.22
CA GLN A 397 3.21 -2.22 11.74
C GLN A 397 4.09 -3.29 11.11
N ILE A 398 5.36 -2.93 10.90
CA ILE A 398 6.45 -3.87 10.65
C ILE A 398 7.39 -3.86 11.85
N SER A 399 7.48 -4.99 12.54
CA SER A 399 8.01 -5.06 13.90
C SER A 399 9.50 -5.41 14.02
N GLY A 400 10.20 -5.76 12.92
CA GLY A 400 11.67 -5.86 12.89
C GLY A 400 12.34 -6.55 14.09
N GLY A 401 12.15 -7.86 14.27
CA GLY A 401 12.91 -8.65 15.25
C GLY A 401 12.18 -9.90 15.78
N GLY A 402 12.36 -11.04 15.10
CA GLY A 402 12.25 -12.41 15.62
C GLY A 402 11.06 -12.77 16.53
N GLY A 403 10.09 -13.49 15.96
CA GLY A 403 9.23 -14.43 16.69
C GLY A 403 8.27 -13.82 17.72
N GLY A 404 7.15 -13.27 17.25
CA GLY A 404 5.91 -13.46 17.99
C GLY A 404 5.61 -14.96 18.06
N PRO A 405 5.05 -15.48 19.17
CA PRO A 405 4.87 -16.91 19.32
C PRO A 405 3.92 -17.39 18.22
N ILE A 406 4.45 -18.13 17.25
CA ILE A 406 3.67 -19.17 16.60
C ILE A 406 3.06 -19.93 17.78
N ARG A 407 1.73 -19.89 17.97
CA ARG A 407 1.04 -20.88 18.81
C ARG A 407 1.19 -22.21 18.07
N GLN A 408 2.37 -22.79 18.19
CA GLN A 408 2.81 -23.90 17.40
C GLN A 408 2.17 -25.17 17.97
N ALA A 409 1.10 -25.63 17.33
CA ALA A 409 0.81 -27.05 17.31
C ALA A 409 1.77 -27.71 16.31
N GLY A 410 3.02 -27.96 16.75
CA GLY A 410 3.97 -28.84 16.06
C GLY A 410 5.18 -28.18 15.39
N SER A 411 6.29 -28.11 16.12
CA SER A 411 7.69 -28.23 15.69
C SER A 411 8.10 -27.60 14.33
N PHE A 412 8.48 -26.33 14.38
CA PHE A 412 9.60 -25.77 13.61
C PHE A 412 10.59 -25.15 14.59
N ALA A 413 11.67 -25.87 14.81
CA ALA A 413 12.87 -25.40 15.49
C ALA A 413 13.63 -24.43 14.57
N GLU A 414 14.06 -23.32 15.18
CA GLU A 414 15.19 -22.47 14.76
C GLU A 414 15.32 -22.12 13.26
N LEU A 415 14.74 -20.98 12.89
CA LEU A 415 15.42 -20.02 12.03
C LEU A 415 15.74 -18.76 12.86
N ARG A 416 16.66 -18.93 13.83
CA ARG A 416 17.43 -17.81 14.38
C ARG A 416 18.64 -17.60 13.46
N GLY A 417 18.81 -16.35 13.00
CA GLY A 417 19.98 -15.85 12.25
C GLY A 417 19.74 -15.91 10.74
N ASP A 418 19.80 -14.81 9.99
CA ASP A 418 20.64 -13.63 10.14
C ASP A 418 19.83 -12.35 9.85
N GLY A 419 19.89 -11.27 10.63
CA GLY A 419 21.15 -10.57 10.88
C GLY A 419 21.65 -9.75 9.68
N GLY A 420 20.90 -9.70 8.57
CA GLY A 420 21.23 -8.90 7.38
C GLY A 420 20.17 -7.83 7.12
N GLY A 421 20.52 -6.56 7.34
CA GLY A 421 19.64 -5.41 7.18
C GLY A 421 18.94 -5.37 5.81
N SER A 422 17.61 -5.45 5.82
CA SER A 422 16.78 -5.25 4.65
C SER A 422 16.02 -3.94 4.80
N TYR A 423 16.37 -2.94 3.98
CA TYR A 423 15.99 -1.53 4.15
C TYR A 423 14.61 -1.15 3.58
N GLY A 424 13.61 -2.03 3.69
CA GLY A 424 12.29 -1.85 3.10
C GLY A 424 11.23 -2.55 3.91
N GLY A 425 10.14 -1.87 4.27
CA GLY A 425 9.00 -2.46 4.97
C GLY A 425 7.65 -2.19 4.30
N GLY A 426 7.30 -0.94 4.02
CA GLY A 426 5.94 -0.54 3.67
C GLY A 426 4.98 -0.88 4.82
N GLY A 427 4.97 -0.07 5.87
CA GLY A 427 4.16 -0.33 7.07
C GLY A 427 2.68 -0.57 6.74
N ALA A 428 2.14 0.17 5.77
CA ALA A 428 0.79 0.03 5.25
C ALA A 428 0.75 -0.94 4.06
N VAL A 429 1.43 -0.58 2.97
CA VAL A 429 1.40 -1.32 1.69
C VAL A 429 2.82 -1.46 1.15
N ALA A 430 3.15 -2.65 0.64
CA ALA A 430 4.43 -2.91 0.00
C ALA A 430 4.27 -3.70 -1.30
N ALA A 431 4.92 -3.29 -2.39
CA ALA A 431 4.78 -3.87 -3.73
C ALA A 431 6.14 -4.25 -4.34
N PHE A 432 6.26 -5.48 -4.86
CA PHE A 432 7.52 -6.12 -5.24
C PHE A 432 7.41 -6.94 -6.53
N SER A 433 8.54 -7.12 -7.22
CA SER A 433 8.68 -8.00 -8.38
C SER A 433 7.58 -7.79 -9.41
N ASP A 434 7.50 -6.55 -9.92
CA ASP A 434 6.45 -6.07 -10.84
C ASP A 434 5.00 -6.13 -10.29
N GLY A 435 4.81 -6.36 -8.99
CA GLY A 435 3.53 -6.20 -8.31
C GLY A 435 3.11 -4.73 -8.24
N GLU A 436 1.81 -4.47 -8.35
CA GLU A 436 1.26 -3.12 -8.46
C GLU A 436 0.18 -2.87 -7.41
N ALA A 437 0.30 -1.78 -6.67
CA ALA A 437 -0.76 -1.28 -5.80
C ALA A 437 -1.26 0.08 -6.29
N ARG A 438 -2.56 0.19 -6.54
CA ARG A 438 -3.22 1.42 -6.96
C ARG A 438 -4.27 1.84 -5.94
N LEU A 439 -4.08 3.02 -5.38
CA LEU A 439 -4.90 3.58 -4.32
C LEU A 439 -5.63 4.79 -4.88
N TYR A 440 -6.95 4.76 -4.83
CA TYR A 440 -7.82 5.74 -5.47
C TYR A 440 -8.79 6.37 -4.48
N TYR A 441 -9.21 7.60 -4.79
CA TYR A 441 -10.39 8.26 -4.23
C TYR A 441 -10.44 8.22 -2.69
N ASP A 442 -9.76 9.16 -2.05
CA ASP A 442 -9.68 9.32 -0.60
C ASP A 442 -9.23 8.04 0.14
N THR A 443 -8.43 7.19 -0.50
CA THR A 443 -7.78 6.08 0.20
C THR A 443 -6.70 6.62 1.13
N LEU A 444 -6.65 6.11 2.36
CA LEU A 444 -5.84 6.65 3.45
C LEU A 444 -4.77 5.66 3.89
N LEU A 445 -3.49 6.06 3.85
CA LEU A 445 -2.37 5.35 4.47
C LEU A 445 -1.91 6.16 5.69
N VAL A 446 -2.45 5.85 6.88
CA VAL A 446 -2.30 6.73 8.05
C VAL A 446 -1.74 6.06 9.29
N GLY A 447 -0.73 6.65 9.92
CA GLY A 447 -0.23 6.18 11.22
C GLY A 447 0.49 4.83 11.19
N ASN A 448 0.92 4.37 10.00
CA ASN A 448 1.61 3.11 9.85
C ASN A 448 3.08 3.24 10.25
N THR A 449 3.65 2.17 10.79
CA THR A 449 5.01 2.19 11.34
C THR A 449 5.87 1.10 10.72
N ALA A 450 7.00 1.48 10.15
CA ALA A 450 8.08 0.57 9.75
C ALA A 450 9.28 0.78 10.70
N TYR A 451 9.81 -0.30 11.28
CA TYR A 451 10.93 -0.21 12.23
C TYR A 451 12.17 0.48 11.63
N THR A 452 13.08 0.97 12.48
CA THR A 452 14.30 1.69 12.07
C THR A 452 15.13 0.88 11.06
N GLY A 453 15.32 1.44 9.88
CA GLY A 453 15.97 0.81 8.73
C GLY A 453 15.01 0.41 7.62
N ALA A 454 13.72 0.18 7.90
CA ALA A 454 12.73 -0.15 6.88
C ALA A 454 12.04 1.10 6.30
N GLY A 455 11.59 1.00 5.05
CA GLY A 455 10.95 2.09 4.31
C GLY A 455 9.45 2.29 4.59
N GLY A 456 9.02 3.55 4.69
CA GLY A 456 7.68 4.16 4.53
C GLY A 456 6.37 3.55 5.03
N GLY A 457 5.31 4.37 4.95
CA GLY A 457 3.91 3.93 4.97
C GLY A 457 3.56 3.14 3.70
N GLY A 458 4.02 3.58 2.53
CA GLY A 458 3.99 2.82 1.28
C GLY A 458 5.40 2.55 0.73
N LEU A 459 5.67 1.35 0.21
CA LEU A 459 6.98 0.98 -0.36
C LEU A 459 6.86 0.24 -1.71
N ALA A 460 7.55 0.74 -2.73
CA ALA A 460 7.73 0.03 -4.00
C ALA A 460 9.20 -0.35 -4.21
N PHE A 461 9.52 -1.61 -4.48
CA PHE A 461 10.90 -2.04 -4.81
C PHE A 461 10.95 -3.16 -5.88
N ASP A 462 12.12 -3.34 -6.51
CA ASP A 462 12.41 -4.41 -7.50
C ASP A 462 11.31 -4.56 -8.57
N GLY A 463 11.11 -3.51 -9.37
CA GLY A 463 10.08 -3.48 -10.42
C GLY A 463 8.65 -3.21 -9.95
N GLY A 464 8.36 -3.34 -8.65
CA GLY A 464 7.03 -3.06 -8.10
C GLY A 464 6.61 -1.59 -8.22
N SER A 465 5.30 -1.32 -8.16
CA SER A 465 4.75 0.04 -8.29
C SER A 465 3.68 0.35 -7.25
N ILE A 466 3.68 1.61 -6.78
CA ILE A 466 2.61 2.17 -5.96
C ILE A 466 2.12 3.47 -6.62
N GLY A 467 0.84 3.47 -7.01
CA GLY A 467 0.12 4.63 -7.51
C GLY A 467 -0.85 5.17 -6.45
N LEU A 468 -0.75 6.45 -6.15
CA LEU A 468 -1.67 7.20 -5.32
C LEU A 468 -2.39 8.25 -6.19
N TYR A 469 -3.71 8.14 -6.24
CA TYR A 469 -4.56 9.03 -7.00
C TYR A 469 -5.62 9.61 -6.07
N GLU A 470 -5.58 10.93 -5.85
CA GLU A 470 -6.53 11.61 -4.96
C GLU A 470 -6.58 10.95 -3.57
N SER A 471 -5.42 10.61 -3.00
CA SER A 471 -5.30 9.80 -1.80
C SER A 471 -4.29 10.40 -0.81
N THR A 472 -4.38 10.00 0.46
CA THR A 472 -3.58 10.60 1.54
C THR A 472 -2.63 9.60 2.18
N VAL A 473 -1.37 10.00 2.36
CA VAL A 473 -0.34 9.28 3.11
C VAL A 473 0.10 10.18 4.27
N ALA A 474 -0.31 9.88 5.50
CA ALA A 474 -0.04 10.77 6.61
C ALA A 474 0.35 10.10 7.93
N LEU A 475 1.07 10.82 8.78
CA LEU A 475 1.41 10.38 10.14
C LEU A 475 2.19 9.05 10.20
N ASN A 476 2.78 8.61 9.09
CA ASN A 476 3.53 7.37 9.05
C ASN A 476 4.95 7.57 9.59
N GLN A 477 5.52 6.52 10.15
CA GLN A 477 6.86 6.54 10.75
C GLN A 477 7.72 5.43 10.15
N ALA A 478 8.94 5.75 9.74
CA ALA A 478 9.84 4.77 9.13
C ALA A 478 11.32 5.00 9.44
N GLY A 479 12.16 4.04 9.04
CA GLY A 479 13.60 4.23 8.84
C GLY A 479 13.88 5.31 7.79
N THR A 480 13.37 5.06 6.59
CA THR A 480 13.54 5.90 5.39
C THR A 480 12.19 6.11 4.71
N GLY A 481 12.02 7.20 3.97
CA GLY A 481 10.80 7.42 3.17
C GLY A 481 9.52 7.42 4.00
N GLY A 482 9.48 8.18 5.11
CA GLY A 482 8.45 8.14 6.15
C GLY A 482 7.02 7.94 5.63
N GLY A 483 6.64 8.68 4.59
CA GLY A 483 5.43 8.44 3.82
C GLY A 483 5.60 7.36 2.75
N LEU A 484 6.39 7.66 1.72
CA LEU A 484 6.57 6.81 0.54
C LEU A 484 8.04 6.58 0.23
N GLN A 485 8.34 5.36 -0.23
CA GLN A 485 9.67 4.99 -0.70
C GLN A 485 9.62 4.23 -2.03
N ALA A 486 10.48 4.63 -2.96
CA ALA A 486 10.77 3.94 -4.20
C ALA A 486 12.22 3.41 -4.17
N GLY A 487 12.41 2.12 -4.44
CA GLY A 487 13.73 1.49 -4.42
C GLY A 487 14.28 1.25 -3.00
N LEU A 488 15.52 0.77 -2.93
CA LEU A 488 16.20 0.38 -1.69
C LEU A 488 17.65 0.87 -1.67
N LEU A 489 18.22 1.03 -0.47
CA LEU A 489 19.67 1.18 -0.33
C LEU A 489 20.36 -0.12 -0.77
N PRO A 490 21.47 -0.06 -1.55
CA PRO A 490 22.31 -1.22 -1.77
C PRO A 490 22.78 -1.70 -0.41
N THR A 491 22.66 -3.01 -0.16
CA THR A 491 23.18 -3.60 1.06
C THR A 491 24.66 -3.22 1.21
N PRO A 492 25.16 -2.96 2.43
CA PRO A 492 26.59 -2.82 2.65
C PRO A 492 27.25 -4.19 2.46
N VAL A 493 27.42 -4.61 1.22
CA VAL A 493 28.41 -5.64 0.89
C VAL A 493 29.75 -4.95 1.06
N ALA A 494 30.50 -5.39 2.07
CA ALA A 494 31.84 -4.95 2.43
C ALA A 494 32.57 -4.29 1.26
N ALA A 495 32.96 -3.04 1.44
CA ALA A 495 33.71 -2.23 0.49
C ALA A 495 34.82 -3.07 -0.19
N LYS A 496 34.56 -3.59 -1.38
CA LYS A 496 35.62 -3.96 -2.30
C LYS A 496 36.02 -2.67 -2.98
N THR A 497 37.13 -2.12 -2.49
CA THR A 497 37.93 -1.08 -3.12
C THR A 497 38.08 -1.35 -4.62
N GLY A 498 37.44 -0.53 -5.44
CA GLY A 498 37.49 -0.62 -6.89
C GLY A 498 36.26 0.04 -7.48
N SER A 499 36.48 1.18 -8.16
CA SER A 499 35.53 1.93 -9.00
C SER A 499 34.23 1.18 -9.30
N MET A 500 33.08 1.66 -8.82
CA MET A 500 31.77 1.10 -9.15
C MET A 500 31.54 1.25 -10.66
N PRO A 501 31.67 0.19 -11.49
CA PRO A 501 31.36 0.29 -12.90
C PRO A 501 29.87 -0.08 -13.05
N ASP A 502 29.08 0.80 -13.64
CA ASP A 502 27.83 0.50 -14.35
C ASP A 502 27.11 -0.79 -13.93
N ARG A 503 26.62 -0.85 -12.68
CA ARG A 503 25.65 -1.88 -12.31
C ARG A 503 24.31 -1.39 -12.81
N GLY A 504 23.96 -1.81 -14.04
CA GLY A 504 22.64 -1.56 -14.61
C GLY A 504 21.54 -1.94 -13.63
N ILE A 505 20.89 -0.93 -13.04
CA ILE A 505 19.65 -1.11 -12.30
C ILE A 505 18.55 -0.99 -13.34
N THR A 506 18.11 -2.11 -13.92
CA THR A 506 17.08 -2.12 -14.98
C THR A 506 15.67 -2.42 -14.47
N SER A 507 15.44 -2.51 -13.16
CA SER A 507 14.10 -2.64 -12.56
C SER A 507 14.07 -2.15 -11.11
N GLY A 508 14.00 -0.84 -10.88
CA GLY A 508 13.70 -0.30 -9.55
C GLY A 508 12.21 -0.03 -9.35
N GLY A 509 11.81 0.26 -8.11
CA GLY A 509 10.41 0.49 -7.77
C GLY A 509 9.90 1.87 -8.21
N LEU A 510 8.63 1.95 -8.58
CA LEU A 510 7.96 3.20 -8.97
C LEU A 510 6.98 3.66 -7.89
N VAL A 511 7.10 4.91 -7.46
CA VAL A 511 6.07 5.60 -6.68
C VAL A 511 5.55 6.77 -7.51
N LEU A 512 4.24 6.81 -7.71
CA LEU A 512 3.55 7.92 -8.36
C LEU A 512 2.46 8.46 -7.42
N ALA A 513 2.60 9.71 -7.00
CA ALA A 513 1.56 10.46 -6.31
C ALA A 513 0.98 11.53 -7.25
N THR A 514 -0.31 11.44 -7.53
CA THR A 514 -1.03 12.41 -8.37
C THR A 514 -2.25 12.92 -7.64
N TYR A 515 -2.40 14.23 -7.48
CA TYR A 515 -3.46 14.84 -6.66
C TYR A 515 -3.49 14.31 -5.21
N GLY A 516 -2.35 13.84 -4.70
CA GLY A 516 -2.25 13.24 -3.38
C GLY A 516 -1.82 14.22 -2.29
N THR A 517 -2.03 13.82 -1.03
CA THR A 517 -1.48 14.52 0.14
C THR A 517 -0.50 13.61 0.88
N ILE A 518 0.75 14.01 1.00
CA ILE A 518 1.81 13.33 1.76
C ILE A 518 2.16 14.23 2.94
N ALA A 519 1.57 13.98 4.11
CA ALA A 519 1.61 14.94 5.22
C ALA A 519 2.05 14.36 6.57
N ALA A 520 2.82 15.11 7.35
CA ALA A 520 3.14 14.78 8.73
C ALA A 520 3.83 13.40 8.92
N ASN A 521 4.53 12.91 7.91
CA ASN A 521 5.27 11.66 7.98
C ASN A 521 6.69 11.89 8.54
N GLN A 522 7.22 10.88 9.22
CA GLN A 522 8.51 10.97 9.92
C GLN A 522 9.44 9.84 9.50
N ALA A 523 10.69 10.18 9.18
CA ALA A 523 11.74 9.20 8.94
C ALA A 523 12.90 9.39 9.92
N SER A 524 13.46 8.30 10.44
CA SER A 524 14.60 8.33 11.36
C SER A 524 15.97 8.46 10.66
N GLN A 525 16.03 8.31 9.34
CA GLN A 525 17.25 8.46 8.54
C GLN A 525 17.08 9.50 7.43
N GLY A 526 16.13 9.34 6.50
CA GLY A 526 15.93 10.31 5.44
C GLY A 526 14.61 10.17 4.68
N GLY A 527 14.18 11.25 4.03
CA GLY A 527 12.96 11.33 3.23
C GLY A 527 11.70 11.25 4.07
N GLY A 528 11.33 12.33 4.77
CA GLY A 528 10.15 12.34 5.65
C GLY A 528 8.88 12.03 4.87
N GLY A 529 8.64 12.74 3.76
CA GLY A 529 7.49 12.52 2.89
C GLY A 529 7.74 11.45 1.83
N ILE A 530 8.55 11.75 0.82
CA ILE A 530 8.84 10.88 -0.32
C ILE A 530 10.34 10.67 -0.45
N LEU A 531 10.78 9.42 -0.66
CA LEU A 531 12.17 9.10 -0.93
C LEU A 531 12.33 8.19 -2.15
N SER A 532 13.21 8.59 -3.06
CA SER A 532 13.70 7.74 -4.14
C SER A 532 15.11 7.28 -3.82
N LEU A 533 15.33 5.97 -3.77
CA LEU A 533 16.63 5.34 -3.54
C LEU A 533 17.10 4.62 -4.81
N TYR A 534 18.38 4.25 -4.88
CA TYR A 534 19.01 3.51 -5.97
C TYR A 534 18.09 2.68 -6.87
N GLY A 535 17.94 3.12 -8.12
CA GLY A 535 17.09 2.50 -9.14
C GLY A 535 15.61 2.86 -9.09
N GLY A 536 15.14 3.40 -7.97
CA GLY A 536 13.77 3.84 -7.77
C GLY A 536 13.44 5.11 -8.53
N ILE A 537 12.16 5.28 -8.81
CA ILE A 537 11.58 6.47 -9.44
C ILE A 537 10.45 6.95 -8.52
N ALA A 538 10.56 8.19 -8.05
CA ALA A 538 9.48 8.83 -7.31
C ALA A 538 8.98 10.07 -8.07
N ALA A 539 7.67 10.15 -8.27
CA ALA A 539 7.03 11.28 -8.93
C ALA A 539 5.86 11.81 -8.09
N ALA A 540 5.82 13.12 -7.90
CA ALA A 540 4.71 13.85 -7.30
C ALA A 540 4.20 14.89 -8.30
N GLY A 541 2.95 14.73 -8.74
CA GLY A 541 2.26 15.63 -9.65
C GLY A 541 1.01 16.21 -9.00
N TYR A 542 0.81 17.53 -9.08
CA TYR A 542 -0.40 18.17 -8.53
C TYR A 542 -0.68 17.82 -7.05
N SER A 543 0.38 17.55 -6.27
CA SER A 543 0.27 16.96 -4.94
C SER A 543 0.73 17.95 -3.85
N ILE A 544 0.28 17.70 -2.62
CA ILE A 544 0.71 18.43 -1.43
C ILE A 544 1.68 17.54 -0.64
N ILE A 545 2.87 18.04 -0.33
CA ILE A 545 3.87 17.39 0.50
C ILE A 545 4.13 18.31 1.68
N SER A 546 3.54 18.04 2.84
CA SER A 546 3.59 18.99 3.96
C SER A 546 3.96 18.41 5.31
N ASP A 547 4.56 19.22 6.18
CA ASP A 547 4.77 18.90 7.59
C ASP A 547 5.58 17.62 7.85
N ASN A 548 6.32 17.12 6.84
CA ASN A 548 7.11 15.91 6.97
C ASN A 548 8.47 16.21 7.60
N SER A 549 9.02 15.25 8.34
CA SER A 549 10.27 15.42 9.09
C SER A 549 11.24 14.25 8.91
N ALA A 550 12.52 14.55 8.70
CA ALA A 550 13.59 13.55 8.68
C ALA A 550 14.96 14.19 8.98
N PRO A 551 16.01 13.43 9.33
CA PRO A 551 17.35 14.01 9.44
C PRO A 551 17.86 14.62 8.13
N ALA A 552 17.59 13.99 6.99
CA ALA A 552 17.85 14.52 5.65
C ALA A 552 16.60 14.39 4.78
N SER A 553 16.28 15.39 3.96
CA SER A 553 15.09 15.42 3.11
C SER A 553 13.79 15.40 3.92
N GLY A 554 13.33 16.55 4.43
CA GLY A 554 12.06 16.63 5.16
C GLY A 554 10.88 16.26 4.25
N GLY A 555 10.73 16.94 3.12
CA GLY A 555 9.64 16.73 2.17
C GLY A 555 9.90 15.59 1.18
N ALA A 556 10.63 15.86 0.11
CA ALA A 556 10.90 14.92 -0.98
C ALA A 556 12.39 14.83 -1.30
N GLY A 557 12.91 13.63 -1.53
CA GLY A 557 14.34 13.49 -1.82
C GLY A 557 14.70 12.30 -2.68
N THR A 558 15.93 12.35 -3.20
CA THR A 558 16.57 11.25 -3.89
C THR A 558 17.95 10.96 -3.32
N TYR A 559 18.32 9.67 -3.33
CA TYR A 559 19.64 9.16 -3.07
C TYR A 559 19.96 8.00 -4.02
N GLY A 560 20.54 8.33 -5.18
CA GLY A 560 20.85 7.36 -6.24
C GLY A 560 19.67 6.95 -7.13
N GLY A 561 18.49 7.56 -6.96
CA GLY A 561 17.29 7.34 -7.79
C GLY A 561 16.85 8.58 -8.56
N GLU A 562 15.66 8.53 -9.16
CA GLU A 562 15.04 9.66 -9.87
C GLU A 562 13.93 10.30 -9.04
N LEU A 563 13.83 11.64 -9.09
CA LEU A 563 12.80 12.41 -8.41
C LEU A 563 12.17 13.45 -9.36
N LEU A 564 10.85 13.41 -9.48
CA LEU A 564 10.08 14.39 -10.24
C LEU A 564 9.04 15.06 -9.36
N VAL A 565 9.12 16.38 -9.20
CA VAL A 565 8.11 17.18 -8.49
C VAL A 565 7.54 18.20 -9.46
N LYS A 566 6.26 18.06 -9.81
CA LYS A 566 5.59 18.90 -10.80
C LYS A 566 4.27 19.45 -10.28
N TYR A 567 4.03 20.74 -10.50
CA TYR A 567 2.77 21.40 -10.15
C TYR A 567 2.34 21.15 -8.70
N SER A 568 3.30 20.98 -7.79
CA SER A 568 3.07 20.50 -6.43
C SER A 568 3.41 21.56 -5.41
N THR A 569 2.88 21.40 -4.20
CA THR A 569 3.13 22.29 -3.05
C THR A 569 3.91 21.54 -1.98
N VAL A 570 5.16 21.92 -1.75
CA VAL A 570 6.07 21.34 -0.76
C VAL A 570 6.22 22.32 0.40
N THR A 571 5.56 22.08 1.52
CA THR A 571 5.41 23.09 2.58
C THR A 571 5.67 22.62 4.00
N ASN A 572 6.25 23.49 4.83
CA ASN A 572 6.45 23.23 6.26
C ASN A 572 7.21 21.92 6.57
N ASN A 573 8.02 21.42 5.65
CA ASN A 573 8.81 20.23 5.89
C ASN A 573 10.11 20.59 6.60
N GLN A 574 10.60 19.68 7.45
CA GLN A 574 11.77 19.90 8.30
C GLN A 574 12.84 18.84 8.08
N ALA A 575 14.08 19.29 7.85
CA ALA A 575 15.26 18.44 7.90
C ALA A 575 16.24 18.89 8.99
N ASN A 576 16.95 17.96 9.64
CA ASN A 576 18.00 18.33 10.59
C ASN A 576 19.29 18.77 9.90
N TYR A 577 19.56 18.26 8.69
CA TYR A 577 20.78 18.52 7.96
C TYR A 577 20.47 19.14 6.60
N ASN A 578 20.10 18.36 5.59
CA ASN A 578 20.01 18.82 4.22
C ASN A 578 18.57 18.80 3.68
N GLY A 579 18.18 19.83 2.95
CA GLY A 579 16.98 19.86 2.12
C GLY A 579 15.69 19.75 2.94
N GLY A 580 15.24 20.86 3.51
CA GLY A 580 14.02 20.89 4.32
C GLY A 580 12.81 20.48 3.48
N GLY A 581 12.62 21.17 2.35
CA GLY A 581 11.62 20.81 1.35
C GLY A 581 12.10 19.69 0.43
N ILE A 582 13.18 19.95 -0.31
CA ILE A 582 13.67 19.04 -1.36
C ILE A 582 15.16 18.73 -1.18
N TYR A 583 15.53 17.45 -1.32
CA TYR A 583 16.93 17.01 -1.28
C TYR A 583 17.30 16.21 -2.53
N MET A 584 18.18 16.73 -3.37
CA MET A 584 18.61 16.10 -4.62
C MET A 584 20.09 15.76 -4.58
N VAL A 585 20.41 14.51 -4.26
CA VAL A 585 21.77 13.98 -4.29
C VAL A 585 21.77 12.62 -4.96
N SER A 586 22.57 12.45 -6.00
CA SER A 586 22.59 11.19 -6.75
C SER A 586 23.97 10.90 -7.31
N PRO A 587 24.74 9.98 -6.69
CA PRO A 587 25.99 9.49 -7.26
C PRO A 587 25.72 8.87 -8.63
N GLY A 588 26.05 9.61 -9.70
CA GLY A 588 25.80 9.21 -11.09
C GLY A 588 24.97 10.17 -11.95
N CYS A 589 24.58 11.34 -11.44
CA CYS A 589 23.83 12.36 -12.20
C CYS A 589 22.47 11.90 -12.74
N TYR A 590 21.72 11.10 -11.96
CA TYR A 590 20.36 10.71 -12.34
C TYR A 590 19.41 11.93 -12.31
N PHE A 591 18.38 11.90 -13.17
CA PHE A 591 17.52 13.05 -13.42
C PHE A 591 16.69 13.42 -12.18
N ALA A 592 16.82 14.66 -11.72
CA ALA A 592 15.94 15.26 -10.73
C ALA A 592 15.37 16.58 -11.28
N SER A 593 14.05 16.73 -11.24
CA SER A 593 13.39 17.92 -11.78
C SER A 593 12.26 18.41 -10.90
N VAL A 594 12.28 19.73 -10.68
CA VAL A 594 11.24 20.46 -9.95
C VAL A 594 10.67 21.49 -10.91
N SER A 595 9.36 21.45 -11.18
CA SER A 595 8.75 22.40 -12.10
C SER A 595 7.34 22.83 -11.70
N GLY A 596 7.00 24.09 -11.94
CA GLY A 596 5.66 24.62 -11.67
C GLY A 596 5.25 24.51 -10.20
N SER A 597 6.20 24.43 -9.26
CA SER A 597 5.93 24.01 -7.87
C SER A 597 6.19 25.14 -6.86
N ILE A 598 5.48 25.10 -5.73
CA ILE A 598 5.65 26.02 -4.61
C ILE A 598 6.41 25.29 -3.50
N ILE A 599 7.56 25.81 -3.09
CA ILE A 599 8.40 25.30 -2.02
C ILE A 599 8.41 26.36 -0.92
N ALA A 600 7.59 26.18 0.12
CA ALA A 600 7.37 27.23 1.12
C ALA A 600 7.46 26.83 2.59
N GLY A 601 7.99 27.69 3.45
CA GLY A 601 7.99 27.45 4.90
C GLY A 601 8.83 26.26 5.35
N ASN A 602 9.72 25.71 4.51
CA ASN A 602 10.52 24.55 4.86
C ASN A 602 11.78 24.95 5.64
N SER A 603 12.31 24.06 6.46
CA SER A 603 13.47 24.33 7.33
C SER A 603 14.54 23.25 7.29
N ALA A 604 15.82 23.65 7.25
CA ALA A 604 16.98 22.74 7.36
C ALA A 604 18.25 23.46 7.84
N ASN A 605 19.31 22.74 8.17
CA ASN A 605 20.62 23.40 8.34
C ASN A 605 21.15 23.89 6.99
N TYR A 606 20.98 23.08 5.95
CA TYR A 606 21.56 23.25 4.62
C TYR A 606 20.46 23.18 3.57
N GLY A 607 20.09 24.33 2.99
CA GLY A 607 19.02 24.42 2.00
C GLY A 607 17.64 24.21 2.60
N GLY A 608 17.04 25.28 3.14
CA GLY A 608 15.71 25.24 3.76
C GLY A 608 14.64 24.79 2.77
N GLY A 609 14.56 25.49 1.63
CA GLY A 609 13.68 25.09 0.53
C GLY A 609 14.20 23.87 -0.21
N ALA A 610 15.44 23.94 -0.70
CA ALA A 610 16.08 22.79 -1.34
C ALA A 610 17.60 22.75 -1.18
N TYR A 611 18.14 21.54 -1.24
CA TYR A 611 19.57 21.26 -1.32
C TYR A 611 19.87 20.36 -2.52
N VAL A 612 20.85 20.75 -3.33
CA VAL A 612 21.29 20.04 -4.54
C VAL A 612 22.77 19.75 -4.42
N GLY A 613 23.13 18.50 -4.18
CA GLY A 613 24.52 18.11 -3.92
C GLY A 613 25.25 17.50 -5.11
N GLU A 614 24.56 17.07 -6.17
CA GLU A 614 25.20 16.47 -7.34
C GLU A 614 24.50 16.87 -8.66
N CYS A 615 25.23 16.67 -9.76
CA CYS A 615 24.99 17.10 -11.14
C CYS A 615 23.55 17.01 -11.71
N GLY A 616 23.20 17.99 -12.57
CA GLY A 616 22.13 17.85 -13.57
C GLY A 616 20.69 18.19 -13.16
N ALA A 617 20.46 18.69 -11.94
CA ALA A 617 19.11 19.09 -11.51
C ALA A 617 18.56 20.27 -12.34
N SER A 618 17.29 20.18 -12.73
CA SER A 618 16.57 21.26 -13.43
C SER A 618 15.41 21.76 -12.57
N ILE A 619 15.47 23.05 -12.22
CA ILE A 619 14.45 23.74 -11.44
C ILE A 619 13.84 24.83 -12.33
N GLY A 620 12.54 24.73 -12.60
CA GLY A 620 11.87 25.63 -13.52
C GLY A 620 10.53 26.13 -13.02
N TYR A 621 10.10 27.33 -13.42
CA TYR A 621 8.72 27.81 -13.25
C TYR A 621 8.20 27.74 -11.79
N SER A 622 9.10 27.83 -10.81
CA SER A 622 8.83 27.47 -9.42
C SER A 622 9.11 28.64 -8.47
N THR A 623 8.50 28.58 -7.28
CA THR A 623 8.67 29.60 -6.23
C THR A 623 9.24 28.98 -4.96
N PHE A 624 10.33 29.55 -4.46
CA PHE A 624 10.91 29.25 -3.15
C PHE A 624 10.63 30.43 -2.22
N VAL A 625 9.73 30.23 -1.24
CA VAL A 625 9.25 31.32 -0.39
C VAL A 625 9.24 30.99 1.10
N ASP A 626 9.66 31.94 1.95
CA ASP A 626 9.60 31.83 3.40
C ASP A 626 10.30 30.58 3.97
N ASN A 627 11.32 30.05 3.29
CA ASN A 627 12.11 28.93 3.78
C ASN A 627 13.24 29.42 4.69
N THR A 628 13.60 28.61 5.68
CA THR A 628 14.57 28.96 6.71
C THR A 628 15.74 27.98 6.75
N ALA A 629 16.96 28.48 6.93
CA ALA A 629 18.10 27.59 7.16
C ALA A 629 19.23 28.21 7.98
N ILE A 630 20.23 27.41 8.32
CA ILE A 630 21.51 27.95 8.82
C ILE A 630 22.29 28.56 7.64
N VAL A 631 22.41 27.84 6.53
CA VAL A 631 23.30 28.27 5.44
C VAL A 631 22.57 28.93 4.28
N ALA A 632 21.59 28.26 3.66
CA ALA A 632 20.84 28.83 2.56
C ALA A 632 19.34 28.64 2.75
N GLY A 633 18.58 29.73 2.90
CA GLY A 633 17.15 29.66 3.21
C GLY A 633 16.38 29.07 2.04
N GLY A 634 16.51 29.68 0.85
CA GLY A 634 15.83 29.24 -0.36
C GLY A 634 16.44 27.97 -0.96
N LEU A 635 17.61 28.10 -1.59
CA LEU A 635 18.26 27.00 -2.33
C LEU A 635 19.77 26.94 -2.04
N MET A 636 20.26 25.74 -1.76
CA MET A 636 21.68 25.42 -1.69
C MET A 636 22.10 24.51 -2.84
N VAL A 637 23.20 24.82 -3.50
CA VAL A 637 23.84 23.99 -4.51
C VAL A 637 25.29 23.73 -4.12
N ALA A 638 25.61 22.48 -3.82
CA ALA A 638 26.95 22.01 -3.48
C ALA A 638 27.44 21.07 -4.61
N GLY A 639 27.73 21.59 -5.81
CA GLY A 639 27.98 20.73 -6.98
C GLY A 639 29.37 20.05 -7.00
N PRO A 640 29.53 18.88 -7.64
CA PRO A 640 30.81 18.39 -8.17
C PRO A 640 31.11 19.01 -9.54
N PRO A 641 32.37 18.94 -10.04
CA PRO A 641 32.76 19.55 -11.31
C PRO A 641 32.06 18.95 -12.53
N GLY A 642 31.44 19.79 -13.39
CA GLY A 642 31.18 19.48 -14.80
C GLY A 642 29.73 19.49 -15.32
N SER A 643 28.71 19.63 -14.46
CA SER A 643 27.31 19.83 -14.92
C SER A 643 26.49 20.65 -13.91
N PRO A 644 26.58 22.00 -13.99
CA PRO A 644 25.91 22.89 -13.03
C PRO A 644 24.38 22.72 -13.08
N PRO A 645 23.66 22.81 -11.94
CA PRO A 645 22.21 22.86 -11.94
C PRO A 645 21.67 24.04 -12.75
N GLN A 646 20.52 23.83 -13.38
CA GLN A 646 19.86 24.83 -14.22
C GLN A 646 18.62 25.37 -13.51
N LEU A 647 18.59 26.69 -13.35
CA LEU A 647 17.42 27.42 -12.88
C LEU A 647 16.87 28.27 -14.02
N THR A 648 15.57 28.11 -14.30
CA THR A 648 14.89 28.91 -15.34
C THR A 648 13.53 29.37 -14.86
N ASN A 649 13.23 30.67 -14.94
CA ASN A 649 11.93 31.21 -14.53
C ASN A 649 11.57 30.89 -13.07
N VAL A 650 12.47 31.21 -12.14
CA VAL A 650 12.34 30.88 -10.72
C VAL A 650 12.27 32.15 -9.87
N THR A 651 11.30 32.21 -8.96
CA THR A 651 11.24 33.27 -7.92
C THR A 651 11.75 32.70 -6.59
N ILE A 652 12.76 33.34 -5.99
CA ILE A 652 13.31 33.01 -4.67
C ILE A 652 13.14 34.24 -3.76
N THR A 653 12.21 34.18 -2.81
CA THR A 653 11.86 35.37 -2.03
C THR A 653 11.43 35.11 -0.60
N GLY A 654 11.63 36.06 0.32
CA GLY A 654 11.19 35.91 1.72
C GLY A 654 11.96 34.86 2.52
N ASN A 655 13.02 34.26 1.97
CA ASN A 655 13.77 33.21 2.64
C ASN A 655 14.80 33.81 3.61
N GLU A 656 15.07 33.09 4.69
CA GLU A 656 15.96 33.53 5.78
C GLU A 656 17.06 32.49 6.05
N ALA A 657 18.30 32.93 6.19
CA ALA A 657 19.37 32.09 6.73
C ALA A 657 20.46 32.89 7.43
N GLU A 658 21.37 32.24 8.15
CA GLU A 658 22.52 32.94 8.71
C GLU A 658 23.45 33.42 7.58
N THR A 659 23.71 32.58 6.57
CA THR A 659 24.70 32.88 5.51
C THR A 659 24.16 33.52 4.24
N ALA A 660 23.17 32.91 3.58
CA ALA A 660 22.55 33.46 2.38
C ALA A 660 21.05 33.21 2.43
N GLY A 661 20.25 34.27 2.58
CA GLY A 661 18.80 34.12 2.67
C GLY A 661 18.23 33.39 1.45
N GLY A 662 18.59 33.84 0.24
CA GLY A 662 18.05 33.32 -1.01
C GLY A 662 18.78 32.08 -1.55
N LEU A 663 19.99 32.29 -2.09
CA LEU A 663 20.70 31.28 -2.90
C LEU A 663 22.18 31.18 -2.53
N LEU A 664 22.65 29.97 -2.26
CA LEU A 664 24.08 29.64 -2.19
C LEU A 664 24.41 28.57 -3.23
N ALA A 665 25.38 28.81 -4.11
CA ALA A 665 25.73 27.84 -5.14
C ALA A 665 27.23 27.75 -5.44
N GLY A 666 27.78 26.53 -5.47
CA GLY A 666 29.08 26.23 -6.07
C GLY A 666 28.94 25.85 -7.54
N GLY A 667 28.92 26.84 -8.44
CA GLY A 667 28.61 26.67 -9.87
C GLY A 667 27.10 26.57 -10.16
N ILE A 668 26.61 27.30 -11.16
CA ILE A 668 25.18 27.36 -11.50
C ILE A 668 24.98 27.91 -12.92
N VAL A 669 23.88 27.52 -13.56
CA VAL A 669 23.31 28.21 -14.72
C VAL A 669 21.95 28.75 -14.33
N ALA A 670 21.83 30.08 -14.21
CA ALA A 670 20.61 30.77 -13.86
C ALA A 670 20.15 31.69 -15.00
N ASP A 671 18.91 31.51 -15.44
CA ASP A 671 18.30 32.30 -16.51
C ASP A 671 16.89 32.74 -16.10
N PHE A 672 16.56 34.03 -16.25
CA PHE A 672 15.27 34.58 -15.84
C PHE A 672 14.86 34.24 -14.39
N ILE A 673 15.77 34.41 -13.43
CA ILE A 673 15.45 34.22 -12.01
C ILE A 673 15.24 35.56 -11.30
N THR A 674 14.38 35.58 -10.28
CA THR A 674 14.19 36.73 -9.40
C THR A 674 14.53 36.34 -7.96
N VAL A 675 15.65 36.84 -7.44
CA VAL A 675 16.09 36.66 -6.05
C VAL A 675 15.89 37.95 -5.29
N SER A 676 14.86 38.01 -4.44
CA SER A 676 14.51 39.27 -3.76
C SER A 676 13.88 39.12 -2.39
N HIS A 677 13.97 40.14 -1.53
CA HIS A 677 13.37 40.13 -0.18
C HIS A 677 13.83 38.96 0.69
N ASN A 678 15.03 38.44 0.45
CA ASN A 678 15.63 37.42 1.31
C ASN A 678 16.51 38.07 2.37
N VAL A 679 16.69 37.39 3.50
CA VAL A 679 17.34 37.92 4.71
C VAL A 679 18.51 37.03 5.11
N ALA A 680 19.69 37.64 5.29
CA ALA A 680 20.81 37.02 6.00
C ALA A 680 20.87 37.57 7.43
N THR A 681 21.02 36.71 8.44
CA THR A 681 20.99 37.10 9.86
C THR A 681 22.33 36.93 10.59
N GLY A 682 23.27 36.15 10.05
CA GLY A 682 24.52 35.78 10.70
C GLY A 682 25.64 36.83 10.60
N PRO A 683 26.39 37.13 11.69
CA PRO A 683 27.53 38.04 11.63
C PRO A 683 28.82 37.38 11.09
N THR A 684 28.96 36.07 11.20
CA THR A 684 30.12 35.29 10.72
C THR A 684 29.66 33.86 10.47
N GLY A 685 29.61 33.42 9.20
CA GLY A 685 29.02 32.12 8.83
C GLY A 685 29.75 30.90 9.40
N PRO A 686 29.03 29.79 9.66
CA PRO A 686 29.65 28.49 9.92
C PRO A 686 30.43 28.00 8.69
N VAL A 687 31.55 27.31 8.95
CA VAL A 687 32.35 26.60 7.94
C VAL A 687 31.60 25.33 7.54
N GLU A 688 31.28 25.18 6.25
CA GLU A 688 30.50 24.06 5.69
C GLU A 688 31.35 22.88 5.19
N PRO A 689 30.84 21.63 5.27
CA PRO A 689 31.27 20.50 4.45
C PRO A 689 30.71 20.64 3.01
N GLY A 690 31.58 20.79 2.02
CA GLY A 690 31.17 20.96 0.61
C GLY A 690 32.12 21.81 -0.24
N GLY A 691 33.14 22.40 0.38
CA GLY A 691 34.24 23.07 -0.34
C GLY A 691 34.03 24.55 -0.66
N ILE A 692 32.83 25.10 -0.43
CA ILE A 692 32.55 26.54 -0.62
C ILE A 692 33.19 27.34 0.53
N GLN A 693 34.27 28.07 0.23
CA GLN A 693 35.02 28.87 1.21
C GLN A 693 34.42 30.27 1.32
N LEU A 694 33.60 30.52 2.34
CA LEU A 694 32.92 31.81 2.55
C LEU A 694 33.76 32.87 3.31
N GLN A 695 35.07 32.66 3.45
CA GLN A 695 35.91 33.56 4.26
C GLN A 695 36.01 34.96 3.64
N GLY A 696 35.59 35.99 4.40
CA GLY A 696 35.82 37.40 4.08
C GLY A 696 34.73 38.10 3.27
N ILE A 697 33.55 37.48 3.09
CA ILE A 697 32.43 38.06 2.34
C ILE A 697 31.36 38.55 3.32
N ALA A 698 30.87 39.78 3.14
CA ALA A 698 29.67 40.25 3.83
C ALA A 698 28.48 39.37 3.41
N GLN A 699 27.80 38.73 4.36
CA GLN A 699 26.76 37.74 4.09
C GLN A 699 25.55 38.41 3.38
N PRO A 700 25.29 38.12 2.08
CA PRO A 700 24.18 38.74 1.37
C PRO A 700 22.86 38.09 1.76
N GLY A 701 21.81 38.90 1.88
CA GLY A 701 20.45 38.35 1.93
C GLY A 701 20.11 37.60 0.64
N GLY A 702 20.62 38.07 -0.50
CA GLY A 702 20.28 37.56 -1.83
C GLY A 702 21.02 36.28 -2.20
N ALA A 703 22.13 36.39 -2.94
CA ALA A 703 22.86 35.23 -3.44
C ALA A 703 24.39 35.29 -3.27
N VAL A 704 25.00 34.14 -2.97
CA VAL A 704 26.45 33.88 -3.06
C VAL A 704 26.69 32.76 -4.07
N LEU A 705 27.43 33.07 -5.14
CA LEU A 705 27.78 32.10 -6.19
C LEU A 705 29.30 31.91 -6.23
N ASP A 706 29.78 30.69 -6.05
CA ASP A 706 31.19 30.34 -6.02
C ASP A 706 31.60 29.61 -7.31
N SER A 707 32.50 30.22 -8.09
CA SER A 707 33.05 29.63 -9.31
C SER A 707 34.28 28.74 -9.08
N ALA A 708 34.68 28.50 -7.83
CA ALA A 708 35.84 27.66 -7.53
C ALA A 708 35.64 26.19 -7.92
N VAL A 709 34.39 25.73 -7.99
CA VAL A 709 34.04 24.32 -8.26
C VAL A 709 33.60 24.09 -9.70
N THR A 710 32.78 24.99 -10.26
CA THR A 710 32.29 24.98 -11.65
C THR A 710 31.91 26.40 -12.06
N ASP A 711 31.86 26.65 -13.36
CA ASP A 711 31.46 27.94 -13.91
C ASP A 711 30.12 28.43 -13.37
N VAL A 712 30.06 29.75 -13.16
CA VAL A 712 28.83 30.46 -12.81
C VAL A 712 28.38 31.23 -14.04
N THR A 713 27.14 30.97 -14.47
CA THR A 713 26.45 31.69 -15.53
C THR A 713 25.14 32.23 -15.01
N VAL A 714 24.99 33.55 -15.07
CA VAL A 714 23.77 34.27 -14.70
C VAL A 714 23.38 35.17 -15.86
N GLU A 715 22.21 34.93 -16.42
CA GLU A 715 21.64 35.74 -17.49
C GLU A 715 20.22 36.18 -17.17
N ASN A 716 19.82 37.33 -17.71
CA ASN A 716 18.42 37.79 -17.72
C ASN A 716 17.75 37.84 -16.35
N SER A 717 18.50 38.09 -15.26
CA SER A 717 18.03 37.83 -13.89
C SER A 717 17.98 39.07 -13.02
N ILE A 718 17.19 39.03 -11.95
CA ILE A 718 17.03 40.12 -10.96
C ILE A 718 17.55 39.67 -9.59
N PHE A 719 18.40 40.50 -8.99
CA PHE A 719 18.81 40.43 -7.59
C PHE A 719 18.55 41.79 -6.94
N SER A 720 17.51 41.89 -6.10
CA SER A 720 16.99 43.17 -5.59
C SER A 720 16.37 43.03 -4.21
N ASP A 721 16.38 44.11 -3.42
CA ASP A 721 15.66 44.20 -2.15
C ASP A 721 16.01 43.10 -1.12
N ASN A 722 17.23 42.55 -1.16
CA ASN A 722 17.69 41.60 -0.16
C ASN A 722 18.45 42.33 0.97
N THR A 723 18.41 41.76 2.18
CA THR A 723 18.97 42.39 3.38
C THR A 723 19.95 41.48 4.10
N GLY A 724 21.05 42.04 4.58
CA GLY A 724 22.05 41.34 5.39
C GLY A 724 22.59 42.21 6.51
N PRO A 725 23.36 41.63 7.45
CA PRO A 725 23.81 42.32 8.66
C PRO A 725 24.87 43.41 8.39
N TYR A 726 25.47 43.39 7.20
CA TYR A 726 26.50 44.34 6.76
C TYR A 726 26.05 45.23 5.59
N GLY A 727 24.73 45.31 5.34
CA GLY A 727 24.13 46.12 4.29
C GLY A 727 23.20 45.33 3.36
N ALA A 728 22.51 46.04 2.48
CA ALA A 728 21.78 45.44 1.37
C ALA A 728 22.83 44.93 0.37
N LEU A 729 23.09 43.63 0.34
CA LEU A 729 23.93 42.99 -0.65
C LEU A 729 23.09 41.93 -1.36
N ASP A 730 22.91 42.10 -2.67
CA ASP A 730 21.98 41.30 -3.46
C ASP A 730 22.68 40.14 -4.18
N LEU A 731 23.92 40.35 -4.66
CA LEU A 731 24.69 39.32 -5.35
C LEU A 731 26.19 39.46 -5.08
N ALA A 732 26.81 38.33 -4.69
CA ALA A 732 28.26 38.14 -4.69
C ALA A 732 28.64 36.94 -5.56
N ILE A 733 29.63 37.13 -6.45
CA ILE A 733 30.24 36.04 -7.21
C ILE A 733 31.72 35.95 -6.84
N ILE A 734 32.11 34.81 -6.27
CA ILE A 734 33.46 34.53 -5.77
C ILE A 734 34.10 33.38 -6.56
N GLY A 735 35.32 33.01 -6.18
CA GLY A 735 36.07 31.95 -6.84
C GLY A 735 36.91 32.45 -8.02
N GLY A 736 37.81 31.59 -8.48
CA GLY A 736 38.76 31.88 -9.57
C GLY A 736 38.36 31.32 -10.94
N GLY A 737 37.25 30.57 -11.04
CA GLY A 737 36.74 29.99 -12.29
C GLY A 737 36.02 31.01 -13.19
N ASN A 738 35.38 30.55 -14.27
CA ASN A 738 34.68 31.46 -15.17
C ASN A 738 33.41 32.00 -14.51
N ARG A 739 33.15 33.29 -14.73
CA ARG A 739 32.05 34.05 -14.14
C ARG A 739 31.37 34.85 -15.25
N TYR A 740 30.27 34.34 -15.76
CA TYR A 740 29.42 34.97 -16.76
C TYR A 740 28.22 35.61 -16.06
N LEU A 741 28.08 36.92 -16.24
CA LEU A 741 27.00 37.71 -15.67
C LEU A 741 26.57 38.71 -16.74
N ASP A 742 25.45 38.47 -17.39
CA ASP A 742 24.99 39.28 -18.51
C ASP A 742 23.49 39.57 -18.38
N TYR A 743 23.05 40.71 -18.93
CA TYR A 743 21.65 41.13 -18.98
C TYR A 743 20.89 40.99 -17.65
N SER A 744 21.53 41.31 -16.54
CA SER A 744 20.95 41.13 -15.21
C SER A 744 20.89 42.45 -14.43
N LEU A 745 19.88 42.59 -13.58
CA LEU A 745 19.69 43.73 -12.67
C LEU A 745 20.15 43.36 -11.26
N ILE A 746 21.09 44.13 -10.72
CA ILE A 746 21.62 43.97 -9.37
C ILE A 746 21.52 45.31 -8.63
N GLN A 747 20.58 45.42 -7.69
CA GLN A 747 20.35 46.69 -6.97
C GLN A 747 21.58 47.05 -6.12
N ALA A 748 22.12 46.11 -5.36
CA ALA A 748 23.32 46.28 -4.55
C ALA A 748 24.37 45.20 -4.84
N PRO A 749 25.28 45.44 -5.80
CA PRO A 749 26.31 44.47 -6.20
C PRO A 749 27.50 44.40 -5.21
N ALA A 750 28.07 43.21 -5.06
CA ALA A 750 29.37 43.05 -4.39
C ALA A 750 30.51 43.69 -5.20
N ALA A 751 31.60 44.05 -4.52
CA ALA A 751 32.81 44.48 -5.19
C ALA A 751 33.40 43.33 -6.04
N GLY A 752 33.84 43.64 -7.26
CA GLY A 752 34.51 42.67 -8.13
C GLY A 752 33.59 41.74 -8.92
N LEU A 753 32.29 42.04 -9.00
CA LEU A 753 31.40 41.40 -9.98
C LEU A 753 31.90 41.67 -11.42
N PRO A 754 31.78 40.70 -12.34
CA PRO A 754 32.06 40.93 -13.75
C PRO A 754 31.21 42.07 -14.30
N ALA A 755 31.79 42.93 -15.14
CA ALA A 755 31.04 44.00 -15.77
C ALA A 755 29.95 43.46 -16.70
N GLY A 756 30.29 42.41 -17.48
CA GLY A 756 29.37 41.77 -18.43
C GLY A 756 28.84 42.71 -19.51
N SER A 757 27.81 42.26 -20.20
CA SER A 757 27.03 42.97 -21.20
C SER A 757 25.62 43.19 -20.69
N GLY A 758 25.05 44.38 -20.89
CA GLY A 758 23.63 44.64 -20.63
C GLY A 758 23.19 44.66 -19.16
N ASN A 759 24.10 44.57 -18.20
CA ASN A 759 23.77 44.59 -16.77
C ASN A 759 23.32 45.99 -16.30
N ILE A 760 22.35 46.01 -15.39
CA ILE A 760 21.85 47.22 -14.71
C ILE A 760 22.26 47.12 -13.23
N THR A 761 23.04 48.07 -12.73
CA THR A 761 23.51 48.03 -11.34
C THR A 761 23.20 49.33 -10.59
N GLY A 762 22.91 49.23 -9.28
CA GLY A 762 22.66 50.41 -8.44
C GLY A 762 21.24 50.99 -8.54
N TYR A 763 20.31 50.32 -9.23
CA TYR A 763 18.92 50.72 -9.35
C TYR A 763 18.00 49.66 -8.75
N SER A 764 16.91 50.10 -8.11
CA SER A 764 15.87 49.17 -7.66
C SER A 764 15.15 48.55 -8.84
N ALA A 765 14.83 47.25 -8.73
CA ALA A 765 14.02 46.55 -9.71
C ALA A 765 12.54 46.95 -9.68
N GLN A 766 12.07 47.65 -8.63
CA GLN A 766 10.67 48.06 -8.46
C GLN A 766 9.72 46.85 -8.56
N LEU A 767 9.97 45.86 -7.71
CA LEU A 767 9.17 44.65 -7.62
C LEU A 767 7.90 44.90 -6.81
N GLU A 768 6.77 44.42 -7.31
CA GLU A 768 5.51 44.38 -6.58
C GLU A 768 5.51 43.27 -5.49
N ALA A 769 4.46 43.25 -4.68
CA ALA A 769 4.24 42.18 -3.70
C ALA A 769 4.15 40.80 -4.38
N LEU A 770 4.57 39.76 -3.65
CA LEU A 770 4.38 38.38 -4.12
C LEU A 770 2.88 38.07 -4.23
N ALA A 771 2.43 37.68 -5.42
CA ALA A 771 1.02 37.42 -5.67
C ALA A 771 0.81 36.34 -6.75
N GLY A 772 -0.42 35.81 -6.82
CA GLY A 772 -0.85 34.92 -7.90
C GLY A 772 -1.11 35.69 -9.19
N ASN A 773 -0.06 36.02 -9.95
CA ASN A 773 -0.17 36.82 -11.18
C ASN A 773 -0.61 35.99 -12.41
N GLY A 774 -1.49 35.01 -12.23
CA GLY A 774 -2.09 34.19 -13.30
C GLY A 774 -1.35 32.90 -13.67
N GLY A 775 -0.17 32.64 -13.09
CA GLY A 775 0.63 31.42 -13.33
C GLY A 775 0.37 30.28 -12.34
N PRO A 776 1.04 29.11 -12.52
CA PRO A 776 0.93 27.98 -11.59
C PRO A 776 1.61 28.24 -10.24
N THR A 777 2.50 29.23 -10.16
CA THR A 777 3.21 29.62 -8.94
C THR A 777 3.21 31.14 -8.76
N PRO A 778 3.23 31.66 -7.53
CA PRO A 778 3.29 33.09 -7.27
C PRO A 778 4.53 33.76 -7.87
N THR A 779 4.42 35.00 -8.30
CA THR A 779 5.56 35.78 -8.84
C THR A 779 5.59 37.17 -8.24
N ARG A 780 6.72 37.85 -8.39
CA ARG A 780 6.81 39.29 -8.15
C ARG A 780 6.74 40.02 -9.48
N ALA A 781 5.63 40.71 -9.71
CA ALA A 781 5.44 41.52 -10.92
C ALA A 781 6.38 42.73 -10.92
N LEU A 782 6.68 43.25 -12.12
CA LEU A 782 7.41 44.50 -12.29
C LEU A 782 6.42 45.68 -12.23
N ALA A 783 6.77 46.74 -11.51
CA ALA A 783 6.05 48.01 -11.62
C ALA A 783 6.25 48.62 -13.02
N GLU A 784 5.28 49.44 -13.47
CA GLU A 784 5.26 50.02 -14.84
C GLU A 784 6.53 50.85 -15.19
N THR A 785 7.24 51.35 -14.18
CA THR A 785 8.46 52.16 -14.33
C THR A 785 9.75 51.37 -14.07
N SER A 786 9.66 50.04 -14.00
CA SER A 786 10.81 49.20 -13.68
C SER A 786 11.89 49.29 -14.76
N PRO A 787 13.17 49.46 -14.39
CA PRO A 787 14.27 49.41 -15.34
C PRO A 787 14.54 48.01 -15.90
N ALA A 788 13.89 46.97 -15.37
CA ALA A 788 14.02 45.59 -15.87
C ALA A 788 13.16 45.31 -17.12
N ILE A 789 12.22 46.20 -17.45
CA ILE A 789 11.32 46.04 -18.60
C ILE A 789 12.10 46.20 -19.91
N ASP A 790 11.87 45.29 -20.86
CA ASP A 790 12.51 45.20 -22.17
C ASP A 790 14.04 45.26 -22.08
N ALA A 791 14.64 44.70 -21.02
CA ALA A 791 16.05 44.88 -20.70
C ALA A 791 16.89 43.59 -20.80
N ALA A 792 16.28 42.41 -20.93
CA ALA A 792 16.99 41.14 -21.03
C ALA A 792 17.72 40.98 -22.38
N ASN A 793 18.42 39.86 -22.56
CA ASN A 793 19.09 39.50 -23.80
C ASN A 793 18.09 39.53 -24.97
N PRO A 794 18.36 40.27 -26.06
CA PRO A 794 17.49 40.31 -27.25
C PRO A 794 17.29 38.96 -27.93
N VAL A 795 18.12 37.95 -27.62
CA VAL A 795 17.98 36.58 -28.10
C VAL A 795 17.73 35.66 -26.91
N THR A 796 16.52 35.11 -26.83
CA THR A 796 16.14 34.09 -25.83
C THR A 796 15.50 32.89 -26.52
N SER A 797 15.80 31.69 -26.03
CA SER A 797 15.17 30.43 -26.45
C SER A 797 13.98 30.02 -25.56
N VAL A 798 13.76 30.75 -24.46
CA VAL A 798 12.65 30.53 -23.53
C VAL A 798 11.40 31.18 -24.10
N SER A 799 10.30 30.40 -24.21
CA SER A 799 9.08 30.86 -24.89
C SER A 799 8.07 31.55 -23.96
N HIS A 800 8.08 31.20 -22.68
CA HIS A 800 7.13 31.69 -21.67
C HIS A 800 7.84 32.10 -20.40
N ASP A 801 7.23 33.01 -19.64
CA ASP A 801 7.75 33.37 -18.33
C ASP A 801 7.37 32.33 -17.25
N GLN A 802 7.62 32.62 -15.96
CA GLN A 802 7.30 31.71 -14.86
C GLN A 802 5.82 31.29 -14.83
N ARG A 803 4.93 32.10 -15.39
CA ARG A 803 3.49 31.81 -15.41
C ARG A 803 3.11 30.78 -16.46
N THR A 804 4.05 30.35 -17.31
CA THR A 804 3.84 29.38 -18.40
C THR A 804 2.84 29.88 -19.44
N ALA A 805 2.39 29.04 -20.37
CA ALA A 805 1.36 29.43 -21.33
C ALA A 805 0.08 29.92 -20.62
N PRO A 806 -0.54 31.04 -21.04
CA PRO A 806 -0.32 31.78 -22.29
C PRO A 806 0.66 32.98 -22.21
N PHE A 807 1.45 33.13 -21.14
CA PHE A 807 2.26 34.33 -20.90
C PHE A 807 3.61 34.26 -21.66
N PRO A 808 3.81 35.06 -22.72
CA PRO A 808 5.03 35.00 -23.52
C PRO A 808 6.23 35.51 -22.73
N ARG A 809 7.43 35.00 -23.05
CA ARG A 809 8.69 35.50 -22.47
C ARG A 809 9.21 36.77 -23.15
N ALA A 810 8.76 37.07 -24.35
CA ALA A 810 9.13 38.31 -25.01
C ALA A 810 7.87 39.00 -25.51
N PHE A 811 7.59 40.16 -24.96
CA PHE A 811 6.55 41.06 -25.42
C PHE A 811 7.18 42.28 -26.11
N ASN A 812 6.51 42.90 -27.09
CA ASN A 812 7.08 44.02 -27.86
C ASN A 812 8.47 43.80 -28.50
N GLY A 813 8.89 42.54 -28.67
CA GLY A 813 10.13 42.17 -29.35
C GLY A 813 11.35 42.04 -28.43
N ARG A 814 11.19 42.15 -27.10
CA ARG A 814 12.27 41.91 -26.14
C ARG A 814 11.70 41.28 -24.85
N ALA A 815 12.55 40.60 -24.09
CA ALA A 815 12.16 40.04 -22.80
C ALA A 815 12.57 40.98 -21.66
N ASP A 816 11.88 40.86 -20.54
CA ASP A 816 12.22 41.50 -19.28
C ASP A 816 13.24 40.69 -18.50
N MET A 817 14.02 41.36 -17.65
CA MET A 817 14.86 40.65 -16.69
C MET A 817 13.99 40.05 -15.57
N GLY A 818 14.37 38.86 -15.11
CA GLY A 818 13.74 38.15 -14.02
C GLY A 818 12.63 37.18 -14.44
N ALA A 819 11.98 36.59 -13.45
CA ALA A 819 11.05 35.48 -13.66
C ALA A 819 9.71 35.89 -14.28
N TYR A 820 9.38 37.18 -14.30
CA TYR A 820 8.11 37.75 -14.76
C TYR A 820 8.31 38.61 -16.01
N GLU A 821 7.39 38.50 -16.97
CA GLU A 821 7.28 39.40 -18.13
C GLU A 821 6.15 40.42 -17.91
N PHE A 822 6.48 41.70 -17.96
CA PHE A 822 5.53 42.79 -17.96
C PHE A 822 4.92 42.98 -19.35
N PHE A 823 3.59 42.96 -19.41
CA PHE A 823 2.87 43.41 -20.59
C PHE A 823 1.66 44.24 -20.16
N ILE A 824 1.39 45.28 -20.92
CA ILE A 824 0.17 46.07 -20.81
C ILE A 824 -0.81 45.45 -21.79
N ASP A 825 -1.92 44.90 -21.29
CA ASP A 825 -3.00 44.50 -22.18
C ASP A 825 -3.60 45.77 -22.81
N GLY A 826 -3.39 45.93 -24.12
CA GLY A 826 -3.93 47.04 -24.89
C GLY A 826 -5.46 47.07 -24.96
N VAL A 827 -6.16 46.04 -24.48
CA VAL A 827 -7.62 45.92 -24.49
C VAL A 827 -8.26 46.24 -23.12
N PHE A 828 -7.55 46.10 -22.00
CA PHE A 828 -8.12 46.22 -20.64
C PHE A 828 -7.37 47.19 -19.71
N SER A 829 -6.94 48.34 -20.21
CA SER A 829 -6.29 49.40 -19.40
C SER A 829 -7.15 50.01 -18.26
N ASP A 830 -8.40 49.55 -18.05
CA ASP A 830 -9.35 50.11 -17.09
C ASP A 830 -9.66 49.25 -15.85
N ARG A 831 -8.93 48.14 -15.61
CA ARG A 831 -8.90 47.41 -14.32
C ARG A 831 -10.26 46.94 -13.76
N PHE A 832 -11.08 46.25 -14.55
CA PHE A 832 -12.39 45.74 -14.08
C PHE A 832 -12.38 44.38 -13.34
N GLU A 833 -11.24 43.84 -12.95
CA GLU A 833 -11.20 42.61 -12.12
C GLU A 833 -10.48 42.86 -10.79
N GLN A 834 -11.18 43.57 -9.89
CA GLN A 834 -11.26 43.14 -8.51
C GLN A 834 -12.62 42.48 -8.29
N PRO A 835 -12.67 41.18 -7.98
CA PRO A 835 -13.55 40.63 -6.97
C PRO A 835 -12.94 40.77 -5.57
#